data_AF-A0A4W6DKC7-F1
#
_entry.id   AF-A0A4W6DKC7-F1
#
_cell.length_a   1.000
_cell.length_b   1.000
_cell.length_c   1.000
_cell.angle_alpha   90.00
_cell.angle_beta   90.00
_cell.angle_gamma   90.00
#
_symmetry.space_group_name_H-M   'P 1'
#
loop_
_entity.id
_entity.type
_entity.pdbx_description
1 polymer ?
#
loop_
_entity_poly.entity_id
_entity_poly.type
_entity_poly.pdbx_seq_one_letter_code
_entity_poly.pdbx_strand_id
1 'polypeptide(L)'
;MASEFAVSEVFSHKKSHSGTSSLAVPLQSSDQLGDHDDAYSEAQALLGDWLSSKLRLELEMDEEDDLMCSTEGRGPAALASPQPTTLNYDNFDDLYNCLAEEEEHIAVNTFLQDLMEQEVLDSGMMEELALDVGQTRKKFRDPVVTMEARHKQVRENRARREAERQRQQRESKAQQDAKEEAKRREREEETRKKQEARRQEEMVQQEMVRLRRQMEERRGLEQLVRQRERERVEGQRAAKSLWSAPTVSTKQKQQDTERKLYKEQKIQTMVHMSNLKCLQRNFSGWFSVVLDRRLRMGKAMALCDWKRKLRVWRAWQIVVWAGQKQREVVRTEEELRTKNRQCQLAVESDRRRLLRRCLNEWHLWCRMEREQRELLAQQQETRRKMAALINAASTGKLKTTATPAYQPIIAPPEASNQTETTEREGHYRSDTLTPDASAVYPDKMPLAHPTQAWQVTRRHVAPTAAELHGTRQRGEGSGPVCSKSTVSPGSRYENRHAAQQQIIMQQRKLLKEQQEQIVQLKEEQSMMGLELEMEKTAQVSQLLTQGGLRPKSHNLDPTEQRALRVTGEPDSQRTPPRKAVTRQTCPHPIITAMEARARQRTERRKEIEELKRKKEEEKLVRDCKVLCKIAANCNCLTKKCNQRSELFAG
;
A
#
# COMPACT_ATOMS: atom_id res chain seq x y z
N MET A 1 36.72 -22.65 17.56
CA MET A 1 36.16 -23.04 16.25
C MET A 1 35.29 -21.90 15.76
N ALA A 2 35.83 -21.13 14.83
CA ALA A 2 35.06 -20.24 13.97
C ALA A 2 34.28 -21.07 12.94
N SER A 3 33.33 -20.43 12.25
CA SER A 3 32.54 -20.95 11.11
C SER A 3 31.14 -21.46 11.48
N GLU A 4 30.16 -20.56 11.43
CA GLU A 4 28.79 -20.85 10.98
C GLU A 4 27.95 -19.56 10.74
N PHE A 5 28.43 -18.38 11.13
CA PHE A 5 27.72 -17.10 10.92
C PHE A 5 28.13 -16.26 9.70
N ALA A 6 28.98 -16.78 8.81
CA ALA A 6 29.61 -16.00 7.74
C ALA A 6 29.22 -16.40 6.29
N VAL A 7 28.02 -16.96 6.06
CA VAL A 7 27.56 -17.31 4.69
C VAL A 7 26.19 -16.73 4.33
N SER A 8 25.55 -15.92 5.19
CA SER A 8 24.26 -15.28 4.86
C SER A 8 24.35 -13.81 4.42
N GLU A 9 25.55 -13.26 4.26
CA GLU A 9 25.75 -11.82 3.99
C GLU A 9 26.33 -11.50 2.59
N VAL A 10 26.39 -12.48 1.67
CA VAL A 10 27.05 -12.29 0.36
C VAL A 10 26.07 -12.11 -0.82
N PHE A 11 24.76 -12.23 -0.62
CA PHE A 11 23.80 -11.90 -1.68
C PHE A 11 22.54 -11.18 -1.18
N SER A 12 22.67 -9.88 -0.90
CA SER A 12 21.64 -8.90 -1.27
C SER A 12 22.18 -7.47 -1.17
N HIS A 13 22.32 -6.82 -2.33
CA HIS A 13 21.74 -5.49 -2.62
C HIS A 13 22.22 -5.04 -4.01
N LYS A 14 21.62 -5.59 -5.07
CA LYS A 14 21.44 -4.79 -6.29
C LYS A 14 20.43 -3.70 -5.94
N LYS A 15 20.93 -2.46 -5.88
CA LYS A 15 20.13 -1.24 -5.76
C LYS A 15 19.15 -1.20 -6.93
N SER A 16 17.86 -1.23 -6.62
CA SER A 16 16.87 -0.64 -7.50
C SER A 16 17.15 0.86 -7.53
N HIS A 17 17.37 1.38 -8.73
CA HIS A 17 17.45 2.80 -8.99
C HIS A 17 16.12 3.44 -8.58
N SER A 18 16.12 4.16 -7.46
CA SER A 18 15.07 5.10 -7.11
C SER A 18 15.19 6.32 -8.02
N GLY A 19 14.59 6.21 -9.21
CA GLY A 19 14.21 7.34 -10.04
C GLY A 19 12.86 7.86 -9.59
N THR A 20 12.80 9.18 -9.40
CA THR A 20 11.59 10.01 -9.34
C THR A 20 10.66 9.77 -8.15
N SER A 21 10.85 10.62 -7.14
CA SER A 21 9.88 10.97 -6.11
C SER A 21 8.49 11.18 -6.72
N SER A 22 7.61 10.18 -6.61
CA SER A 22 6.17 10.43 -6.64
C SER A 22 5.85 11.28 -5.41
N LEU A 23 5.46 12.54 -5.66
CA LEU A 23 4.84 13.40 -4.67
C LEU A 23 3.59 12.70 -4.11
N ALA A 24 3.77 11.88 -3.08
CA ALA A 24 2.68 11.41 -2.25
C ALA A 24 2.27 12.60 -1.36
N VAL A 25 1.40 13.44 -1.92
CA VAL A 25 0.69 14.48 -1.16
C VAL A 25 -0.07 13.75 -0.04
N PRO A 26 0.14 14.11 1.24
CA PRO A 26 -0.59 13.49 2.33
C PRO A 26 -2.08 13.80 2.17
N LEU A 27 -2.87 12.79 1.80
CA LEU A 27 -4.32 12.93 1.59
C LEU A 27 -4.96 13.25 2.96
N GLN A 28 -5.42 14.49 3.11
CA GLN A 28 -5.87 15.05 4.40
C GLN A 28 -7.37 14.85 4.64
N SER A 29 -8.13 14.35 3.67
CA SER A 29 -9.58 14.13 3.79
C SER A 29 -10.00 12.69 3.45
N SER A 30 -11.10 12.23 4.07
CA SER A 30 -11.68 10.90 3.83
C SER A 30 -12.19 10.72 2.39
N ASP A 31 -12.53 11.83 1.73
CA ASP A 31 -13.03 11.82 0.35
C ASP A 31 -11.88 11.57 -0.64
N GLN A 32 -10.70 12.16 -0.39
CA GLN A 32 -9.48 11.91 -1.19
C GLN A 32 -8.97 10.46 -1.10
N LEU A 33 -9.26 9.76 0.00
CA LEU A 33 -8.91 8.34 0.15
C LEU A 33 -9.83 7.46 -0.71
N GLY A 34 -11.13 7.81 -0.77
CA GLY A 34 -12.10 7.14 -1.62
C GLY A 34 -11.78 7.29 -3.09
N ASP A 35 -11.48 8.51 -3.54
CA ASP A 35 -11.11 8.77 -4.93
C ASP A 35 -9.85 8.00 -5.37
N HIS A 36 -8.90 7.76 -4.44
CA HIS A 36 -7.69 7.02 -4.73
C HIS A 36 -7.90 5.49 -4.72
N ASP A 37 -8.80 4.99 -3.87
CA ASP A 37 -9.20 3.57 -3.85
C ASP A 37 -10.07 3.24 -5.09
N ASP A 38 -10.92 4.17 -5.52
CA ASP A 38 -11.73 4.06 -6.73
C ASP A 38 -10.85 4.12 -7.98
N ALA A 39 -9.92 5.09 -8.07
CA ALA A 39 -8.96 5.16 -9.17
C ALA A 39 -8.04 3.92 -9.25
N TYR A 40 -7.65 3.35 -8.10
CA TYR A 40 -6.87 2.11 -8.05
C TYR A 40 -7.70 0.90 -8.50
N SER A 41 -8.98 0.84 -8.12
CA SER A 41 -9.90 -0.21 -8.53
C SER A 41 -10.20 -0.14 -10.04
N GLU A 42 -10.37 1.05 -10.59
CA GLU A 42 -10.54 1.30 -12.02
C GLU A 42 -9.28 0.93 -12.81
N ALA A 43 -8.09 1.34 -12.34
CA ALA A 43 -6.83 0.96 -12.97
C ALA A 43 -6.63 -0.57 -12.97
N GLN A 44 -7.03 -1.25 -11.89
CA GLN A 44 -6.94 -2.70 -11.78
C GLN A 44 -7.97 -3.41 -12.69
N ALA A 45 -9.16 -2.83 -12.86
CA ALA A 45 -10.17 -3.31 -13.80
C ALA A 45 -9.71 -3.13 -15.25
N LEU A 46 -9.17 -1.96 -15.60
CA LEU A 46 -8.62 -1.67 -16.93
C LEU A 46 -7.45 -2.59 -17.28
N LEU A 47 -6.55 -2.87 -16.33
CA LEU A 47 -5.49 -3.86 -16.50
C LEU A 47 -6.06 -5.28 -16.67
N GLY A 48 -7.10 -5.63 -15.92
CA GLY A 48 -7.79 -6.91 -16.07
C GLY A 48 -8.43 -7.07 -17.45
N ASP A 49 -9.14 -6.05 -17.91
CA ASP A 49 -9.80 -6.00 -19.21
C ASP A 49 -8.78 -6.03 -20.34
N TRP A 50 -7.70 -5.24 -20.24
CA TRP A 50 -6.60 -5.22 -21.21
C TRP A 50 -5.87 -6.56 -21.29
N LEU A 51 -5.50 -7.15 -20.14
CA LEU A 51 -4.88 -8.47 -20.10
C LEU A 51 -5.82 -9.54 -20.67
N SER A 52 -7.13 -9.44 -20.41
CA SER A 52 -8.11 -10.39 -20.93
C SER A 52 -8.41 -10.20 -22.42
N SER A 53 -8.26 -8.99 -22.96
CA SER A 53 -8.48 -8.68 -24.37
C SER A 53 -7.24 -9.03 -25.20
N LYS A 54 -6.04 -8.61 -24.77
CA LYS A 54 -4.79 -8.81 -25.52
C LYS A 54 -4.23 -10.22 -25.41
N LEU A 55 -4.11 -10.79 -24.20
CA LEU A 55 -3.57 -12.15 -24.07
C LEU A 55 -4.53 -13.22 -24.59
N ARG A 56 -5.84 -12.96 -24.57
CA ARG A 56 -6.82 -13.93 -25.06
C ARG A 56 -6.92 -13.88 -26.59
N LEU A 57 -6.80 -12.72 -27.23
CA LEU A 57 -6.67 -12.61 -28.70
C LEU A 57 -5.36 -13.21 -29.23
N GLU A 58 -4.23 -13.00 -28.54
CA GLU A 58 -2.94 -13.59 -28.94
C GLU A 58 -2.92 -15.12 -28.80
N LEU A 59 -3.61 -15.69 -27.81
CA LEU A 59 -3.72 -17.14 -27.63
C LEU A 59 -4.76 -17.81 -28.54
N GLU A 60 -5.76 -17.06 -29.03
CA GLU A 60 -6.82 -17.58 -29.90
C GLU A 60 -6.45 -17.51 -31.39
N MET A 61 -5.49 -16.65 -31.78
CA MET A 61 -4.91 -16.64 -33.13
C MET A 61 -3.77 -17.64 -33.36
N ASP A 62 -3.06 -18.07 -32.32
CA ASP A 62 -1.98 -19.07 -32.43
C ASP A 62 -2.49 -20.52 -32.58
N GLU A 63 -3.76 -20.80 -32.28
CA GLU A 63 -4.34 -22.15 -32.39
C GLU A 63 -4.97 -22.45 -33.77
N GLU A 64 -5.16 -21.45 -34.64
CA GLU A 64 -5.81 -21.64 -35.95
C GLU A 64 -4.85 -21.69 -37.16
N ASP A 65 -3.60 -21.24 -37.01
CA ASP A 65 -2.62 -21.22 -38.11
C ASP A 65 -1.78 -22.51 -38.27
N ASP A 66 -1.91 -23.49 -37.37
CA ASP A 66 -1.09 -24.71 -37.39
C ASP A 66 -1.75 -25.91 -38.10
N LEU A 67 -2.87 -25.69 -38.81
CA LEU A 67 -3.64 -26.78 -39.43
C LEU A 67 -3.96 -26.64 -40.92
N MET A 68 -3.21 -25.91 -41.76
CA MET A 68 -3.34 -26.07 -43.23
C MET A 68 -2.07 -25.64 -43.99
N CYS A 69 -1.10 -26.54 -44.18
CA CYS A 69 -0.35 -26.59 -45.46
C CYS A 69 0.52 -27.85 -45.59
N SER A 70 -0.02 -28.86 -46.28
CA SER A 70 0.77 -29.84 -47.03
C SER A 70 -0.10 -30.37 -48.15
N THR A 71 -0.01 -29.79 -49.35
CA THR A 71 -0.06 -30.51 -50.65
C THR A 71 0.38 -29.55 -51.76
N GLU A 72 1.29 -30.06 -52.59
CA GLU A 72 1.96 -29.42 -53.73
C GLU A 72 1.02 -28.95 -54.86
N GLY A 73 1.47 -27.96 -55.63
CA GLY A 73 1.33 -28.00 -57.10
C GLY A 73 0.94 -26.71 -57.82
N ARG A 74 1.96 -26.06 -58.44
CA ARG A 74 1.93 -25.38 -59.75
C ARG A 74 1.19 -24.02 -59.86
N GLY A 75 1.94 -22.96 -60.19
CA GLY A 75 1.45 -21.57 -60.42
C GLY A 75 0.55 -21.37 -61.66
N PRO A 76 0.10 -20.12 -61.96
CA PRO A 76 1.00 -19.07 -62.47
C PRO A 76 0.78 -17.63 -61.95
N ALA A 77 1.69 -16.76 -62.36
CA ALA A 77 1.94 -15.35 -61.98
C ALA A 77 0.86 -14.31 -62.35
N ALA A 78 0.77 -13.24 -61.53
CA ALA A 78 0.97 -11.82 -61.92
C ALA A 78 0.29 -10.86 -60.92
N LEU A 79 1.07 -10.03 -60.22
CA LEU A 79 0.99 -8.56 -60.29
C LEU A 79 2.08 -7.94 -59.41
N ALA A 80 2.91 -7.13 -60.05
CA ALA A 80 4.05 -6.45 -59.47
C ALA A 80 3.62 -5.29 -58.57
N SER A 81 4.17 -5.25 -57.36
CA SER A 81 4.34 -4.05 -56.54
C SER A 81 5.84 -3.70 -56.56
N PRO A 82 6.23 -2.41 -56.63
CA PRO A 82 7.60 -2.01 -56.89
C PRO A 82 8.54 -2.48 -55.77
N GLN A 83 9.55 -3.25 -56.15
CA GLN A 83 10.70 -3.57 -55.30
C GLN A 83 11.42 -2.27 -54.94
N PRO A 84 11.64 -1.95 -53.66
CA PRO A 84 12.72 -1.07 -53.28
C PRO A 84 14.02 -1.85 -53.50
N THR A 85 14.87 -1.24 -54.31
CA THR A 85 16.33 -1.32 -54.33
C THR A 85 16.94 -2.35 -53.38
N THR A 86 17.64 -3.32 -53.97
CA THR A 86 18.53 -4.28 -53.29
C THR A 86 19.49 -3.56 -52.33
N LEU A 87 19.09 -3.41 -51.07
CA LEU A 87 19.96 -3.05 -49.97
C LEU A 87 20.49 -4.37 -49.41
N ASN A 88 21.80 -4.56 -49.60
CA ASN A 88 22.54 -5.69 -49.07
C ASN A 88 22.65 -5.51 -47.55
N TYR A 89 21.83 -6.21 -46.77
CA TYR A 89 21.87 -6.17 -45.31
C TYR A 89 22.88 -7.23 -44.82
N ASP A 90 23.99 -6.78 -44.24
CA ASP A 90 25.10 -7.65 -43.81
C ASP A 90 24.90 -8.23 -42.38
N ASN A 91 23.84 -7.84 -41.65
CA ASN A 91 23.53 -8.36 -40.31
C ASN A 91 22.02 -8.37 -39.98
N PHE A 92 21.59 -9.33 -39.15
CA PHE A 92 20.20 -9.52 -38.69
C PHE A 92 19.68 -8.37 -37.82
N ASP A 93 20.58 -7.70 -37.09
CA ASP A 93 20.22 -6.54 -36.26
C ASP A 93 19.82 -5.33 -37.09
N ASP A 94 20.42 -5.13 -38.27
CA ASP A 94 20.09 -4.01 -39.16
C ASP A 94 18.69 -4.16 -39.77
N LEU A 95 18.26 -5.40 -40.04
CA LEU A 95 16.90 -5.68 -40.50
C LEU A 95 15.86 -5.35 -39.42
N TYR A 96 16.17 -5.67 -38.16
CA TYR A 96 15.27 -5.39 -37.04
C TYR A 96 15.17 -3.89 -36.75
N ASN A 97 16.28 -3.16 -36.87
CA ASN A 97 16.30 -1.71 -36.71
C ASN A 97 15.48 -1.01 -37.81
N CYS A 98 15.61 -1.40 -39.08
CA CYS A 98 14.83 -0.80 -40.16
C CYS A 98 13.32 -1.08 -40.04
N LEU A 99 12.93 -2.31 -39.66
CA LEU A 99 11.52 -2.66 -39.47
C LEU A 99 10.91 -1.94 -38.26
N ALA A 100 11.67 -1.82 -37.16
CA ALA A 100 11.23 -1.10 -35.97
C ALA A 100 11.06 0.41 -36.25
N GLU A 101 12.00 1.02 -36.98
CA GLU A 101 11.93 2.45 -37.32
C GLU A 101 10.77 2.76 -38.29
N GLU A 102 10.49 1.89 -39.27
CA GLU A 102 9.40 2.09 -40.24
C GLU A 102 8.01 1.97 -39.59
N GLU A 103 7.80 0.98 -38.71
CA GLU A 103 6.54 0.81 -37.97
C GLU A 103 6.32 1.94 -36.95
N GLU A 104 7.37 2.36 -36.25
CA GLU A 104 7.29 3.46 -35.30
C GLU A 104 7.04 4.81 -35.99
N HIS A 105 7.68 5.11 -37.11
CA HIS A 105 7.44 6.37 -37.82
C HIS A 105 6.04 6.49 -38.41
N ILE A 106 5.46 5.39 -38.92
CA ILE A 106 4.08 5.39 -39.42
C ILE A 106 3.10 5.49 -38.25
N ALA A 107 3.30 4.71 -37.18
CA ALA A 107 2.45 4.75 -35.99
C ALA A 107 2.50 6.10 -35.26
N VAL A 108 3.68 6.74 -35.21
CA VAL A 108 3.85 8.07 -34.62
C VAL A 108 3.21 9.13 -35.51
N ASN A 109 3.34 9.04 -36.84
CA ASN A 109 2.69 9.99 -37.74
C ASN A 109 1.16 9.85 -37.75
N THR A 110 0.62 8.62 -37.71
CA THR A 110 -0.84 8.42 -37.58
C THR A 110 -1.35 8.89 -36.23
N PHE A 111 -0.61 8.66 -35.14
CA PHE A 111 -0.98 9.17 -33.83
C PHE A 111 -0.92 10.69 -33.72
N LEU A 112 0.09 11.33 -34.34
CA LEU A 112 0.20 12.78 -34.39
C LEU A 112 -0.89 13.39 -35.27
N GLN A 113 -1.24 12.73 -36.37
CA GLN A 113 -2.35 13.11 -37.23
C GLN A 113 -3.69 12.98 -36.50
N ASP A 114 -3.93 11.86 -35.80
CA ASP A 114 -5.14 11.67 -34.97
C ASP A 114 -5.22 12.73 -33.86
N LEU A 115 -4.10 13.09 -33.22
CA LEU A 115 -4.06 14.16 -32.23
C LEU A 115 -4.34 15.55 -32.81
N MET A 116 -3.97 15.79 -34.07
CA MET A 116 -4.26 17.03 -34.78
C MET A 116 -5.71 17.08 -35.28
N GLU A 117 -6.29 15.94 -35.64
CA GLU A 117 -7.68 15.80 -36.09
C GLU A 117 -8.68 15.71 -34.92
N GLN A 118 -8.20 15.35 -33.73
CA GLN A 118 -9.01 15.32 -32.52
C GLN A 118 -9.26 16.75 -32.01
N GLU A 119 -10.44 17.29 -32.32
CA GLU A 119 -10.96 18.51 -31.71
C GLU A 119 -11.13 18.29 -30.20
N VAL A 120 -10.13 18.72 -29.41
CA VAL A 120 -10.11 18.58 -27.93
C VAL A 120 -11.21 19.43 -27.25
N LEU A 121 -11.87 20.31 -28.01
CA LEU A 121 -13.01 21.09 -27.57
C LEU A 121 -14.09 21.03 -28.64
N ASP A 122 -15.26 20.48 -28.29
CA ASP A 122 -16.47 20.57 -29.12
C ASP A 122 -16.66 22.03 -29.56
N SER A 123 -16.95 22.27 -30.84
CA SER A 123 -17.18 23.63 -31.38
C SER A 123 -18.19 24.45 -30.56
N GLY A 124 -19.16 23.79 -29.90
CA GLY A 124 -20.09 24.43 -28.96
C GLY A 124 -19.48 24.85 -27.60
N MET A 125 -18.46 24.15 -27.12
CA MET A 125 -17.72 24.51 -25.90
C MET A 125 -16.75 25.67 -26.13
N MET A 126 -16.18 25.79 -27.34
CA MET A 126 -15.35 26.96 -27.70
C MET A 126 -16.20 28.25 -27.71
N GLU A 127 -17.46 28.15 -28.11
CA GLU A 127 -18.43 29.26 -28.12
C GLU A 127 -18.90 29.61 -26.69
N GLU A 128 -19.02 28.63 -25.79
CA GLU A 128 -19.31 28.86 -24.35
C GLU A 128 -18.16 29.58 -23.64
N LEU A 129 -16.91 29.26 -23.96
CA LEU A 129 -15.73 29.98 -23.44
C LEU A 129 -15.58 31.39 -24.04
N ALA A 130 -15.96 31.59 -25.32
CA ALA A 130 -16.00 32.92 -25.94
C ALA A 130 -17.07 33.83 -25.30
N LEU A 131 -18.17 33.26 -24.81
CA LEU A 131 -19.21 33.97 -24.06
C LEU A 131 -18.81 34.28 -22.61
N ASP A 132 -17.86 33.55 -22.01
CA ASP A 132 -17.42 33.73 -20.62
C ASP A 132 -16.31 34.78 -20.44
N VAL A 133 -15.59 35.14 -21.51
CA VAL A 133 -14.63 36.26 -21.51
C VAL A 133 -15.32 37.62 -21.30
N GLY A 134 -16.63 37.73 -21.61
CA GLY A 134 -17.42 38.95 -21.41
C GLY A 134 -18.21 39.02 -20.11
N GLN A 135 -18.50 37.90 -19.44
CA GLN A 135 -19.45 37.85 -18.31
C GLN A 135 -18.83 37.78 -16.90
N THR A 136 -17.50 37.65 -16.80
CA THR A 136 -16.79 37.64 -15.52
C THR A 136 -16.61 39.02 -14.87
N ARG A 137 -17.25 40.08 -15.38
CA ARG A 137 -17.50 41.30 -14.60
C ARG A 137 -18.75 41.13 -13.72
N LYS A 138 -18.52 40.65 -12.49
CA LYS A 138 -19.35 40.82 -11.28
C LYS A 138 -20.88 40.85 -11.52
N LYS A 139 -21.49 39.70 -11.77
CA LYS A 139 -22.90 39.50 -11.40
C LYS A 139 -22.92 38.89 -9.99
N PHE A 140 -23.40 39.67 -9.01
CA PHE A 140 -23.74 39.14 -7.69
C PHE A 140 -24.69 37.95 -7.90
N ARG A 141 -24.26 36.73 -7.56
CA ARG A 141 -25.15 35.56 -7.55
C ARG A 141 -26.17 35.75 -6.44
N ASP A 142 -27.46 35.68 -6.79
CA ASP A 142 -28.54 35.84 -5.82
C ASP A 142 -28.46 34.76 -4.72
N PRO A 143 -28.42 35.14 -3.42
CA PRO A 143 -28.28 34.21 -2.31
C PRO A 143 -29.36 33.13 -2.25
N VAL A 144 -30.56 33.42 -2.74
CA VAL A 144 -31.72 32.51 -2.77
C VAL A 144 -31.46 31.32 -3.70
N VAL A 145 -30.88 31.56 -4.88
CA VAL A 145 -30.60 30.52 -5.88
C VAL A 145 -29.51 29.56 -5.38
N THR A 146 -28.53 30.08 -4.63
CA THR A 146 -27.46 29.23 -4.03
C THR A 146 -27.98 28.36 -2.87
N MET A 147 -28.91 28.87 -2.07
CA MET A 147 -29.57 28.13 -0.98
C MET A 147 -30.51 27.04 -1.51
N GLU A 148 -31.29 27.35 -2.55
CA GLU A 148 -32.21 26.40 -3.16
C GLU A 148 -31.47 25.24 -3.84
N ALA A 149 -30.38 25.53 -4.54
CA ALA A 149 -29.49 24.52 -5.11
C ALA A 149 -28.93 23.59 -4.02
N ARG A 150 -28.51 24.14 -2.88
CA ARG A 150 -28.03 23.35 -1.74
C ARG A 150 -29.13 22.48 -1.13
N HIS A 151 -30.35 22.99 -0.97
CA HIS A 151 -31.47 22.18 -0.48
C HIS A 151 -31.91 21.09 -1.47
N LYS A 152 -31.82 21.34 -2.79
CA LYS A 152 -32.06 20.33 -3.81
C LYS A 152 -31.01 19.21 -3.74
N GLN A 153 -29.74 19.56 -3.61
CA GLN A 153 -28.64 18.60 -3.43
C GLN A 153 -28.78 17.78 -2.15
N VAL A 154 -29.20 18.37 -1.03
CA VAL A 154 -29.44 17.64 0.22
C VAL A 154 -30.62 16.66 0.09
N ARG A 155 -31.70 17.07 -0.60
CA ARG A 155 -32.85 16.18 -0.88
C ARG A 155 -32.44 15.02 -1.78
N GLU A 156 -31.68 15.29 -2.83
CA GLU A 156 -31.17 14.27 -3.74
C GLU A 156 -30.21 13.31 -3.02
N ASN A 157 -29.28 13.81 -2.22
CA ASN A 157 -28.38 12.98 -1.42
C ASN A 157 -29.12 12.13 -0.39
N ARG A 158 -30.21 12.65 0.21
CA ARG A 158 -31.07 11.85 1.09
C ARG A 158 -31.80 10.75 0.32
N ALA A 159 -32.35 11.07 -0.85
CA ALA A 159 -33.02 10.10 -1.71
C ALA A 159 -32.03 9.01 -2.19
N ARG A 160 -30.80 9.38 -2.57
CA ARG A 160 -29.73 8.43 -2.94
C ARG A 160 -29.43 7.46 -1.80
N ARG A 161 -29.23 7.95 -0.56
CA ARG A 161 -29.01 7.09 0.62
C ARG A 161 -30.21 6.21 0.98
N GLU A 162 -31.43 6.65 0.67
CA GLU A 162 -32.64 5.85 0.87
C GLU A 162 -32.76 4.75 -0.19
N ALA A 163 -32.50 5.07 -1.46
CA ALA A 163 -32.48 4.11 -2.57
C ALA A 163 -31.40 3.05 -2.39
N GLU A 164 -30.20 3.45 -1.97
CA GLU A 164 -29.09 2.53 -1.71
C GLU A 164 -29.40 1.55 -0.57
N ARG A 165 -29.99 2.02 0.53
CA ARG A 165 -30.46 1.14 1.61
C ARG A 165 -31.53 0.15 1.12
N GLN A 166 -32.45 0.60 0.27
CA GLN A 166 -33.45 -0.30 -0.31
C GLN A 166 -32.81 -1.34 -1.24
N ARG A 167 -31.80 -0.95 -2.03
CA ARG A 167 -31.04 -1.85 -2.88
C ARG A 167 -30.32 -2.92 -2.04
N GLN A 168 -29.61 -2.52 -0.99
CA GLN A 168 -28.94 -3.45 -0.07
C GLN A 168 -29.93 -4.42 0.59
N GLN A 169 -31.12 -3.95 0.98
CA GLN A 169 -32.16 -4.83 1.53
C GLN A 169 -32.69 -5.83 0.49
N ARG A 170 -32.87 -5.41 -0.78
CA ARG A 170 -33.30 -6.30 -1.86
C ARG A 170 -32.24 -7.34 -2.18
N GLU A 171 -30.96 -6.95 -2.24
CA GLU A 171 -29.84 -7.85 -2.46
C GLU A 171 -29.69 -8.84 -1.29
N SER A 172 -29.85 -8.38 -0.05
CA SER A 172 -29.80 -9.27 1.12
C SER A 172 -30.92 -10.32 1.10
N LYS A 173 -32.16 -9.92 0.73
CA LYS A 173 -33.28 -10.84 0.55
C LYS A 173 -33.02 -11.83 -0.60
N ALA A 174 -32.58 -11.34 -1.76
CA ALA A 174 -32.24 -12.21 -2.89
C ALA A 174 -31.15 -13.22 -2.54
N GLN A 175 -30.15 -12.83 -1.74
CA GLN A 175 -29.12 -13.74 -1.24
C GLN A 175 -29.68 -14.79 -0.26
N GLN A 176 -30.65 -14.42 0.58
CA GLN A 176 -31.33 -15.36 1.46
C GLN A 176 -32.15 -16.36 0.65
N ASP A 177 -32.95 -15.87 -0.30
CA ASP A 177 -33.79 -16.68 -1.18
C ASP A 177 -32.93 -17.67 -2.00
N ALA A 178 -31.81 -17.21 -2.56
CA ALA A 178 -30.87 -18.07 -3.30
C ALA A 178 -30.26 -19.17 -2.41
N LYS A 179 -29.94 -18.85 -1.15
CA LYS A 179 -29.43 -19.84 -0.19
C LYS A 179 -30.50 -20.87 0.20
N GLU A 180 -31.75 -20.44 0.36
CA GLU A 180 -32.86 -21.32 0.67
C GLU A 180 -33.21 -22.22 -0.52
N GLU A 181 -33.22 -21.68 -1.74
CA GLU A 181 -33.43 -22.47 -2.95
C GLU A 181 -32.30 -23.50 -3.15
N ALA A 182 -31.03 -23.11 -2.96
CA ALA A 182 -29.90 -24.04 -3.05
C ALA A 182 -30.05 -25.21 -2.05
N LYS A 183 -30.46 -24.92 -0.80
CA LYS A 183 -30.74 -25.97 0.20
C LYS A 183 -31.91 -26.87 -0.20
N ARG A 184 -32.94 -26.31 -0.85
CA ARG A 184 -34.07 -27.09 -1.36
C ARG A 184 -33.60 -28.04 -2.47
N ARG A 185 -32.81 -27.54 -3.42
CA ARG A 185 -32.24 -28.34 -4.52
C ARG A 185 -31.36 -29.47 -4.01
N GLU A 186 -30.53 -29.21 -3.01
CA GLU A 186 -29.68 -30.22 -2.38
C GLU A 186 -30.51 -31.37 -1.78
N ARG A 187 -31.59 -31.05 -1.05
CA ARG A 187 -32.50 -32.07 -0.49
C ARG A 187 -33.20 -32.87 -1.58
N GLU A 188 -33.68 -32.21 -2.63
CA GLU A 188 -34.29 -32.89 -3.78
C GLU A 188 -33.30 -33.84 -4.45
N GLU A 189 -32.06 -33.41 -4.70
CA GLU A 189 -31.01 -34.28 -5.24
C GLU A 189 -30.64 -35.44 -4.33
N GLU A 190 -30.55 -35.23 -3.01
CA GLU A 190 -30.33 -36.31 -2.06
C GLU A 190 -31.44 -37.36 -2.11
N THR A 191 -32.70 -36.93 -2.19
CA THR A 191 -33.82 -37.87 -2.32
C THR A 191 -33.77 -38.63 -3.65
N ARG A 192 -33.39 -37.96 -4.75
CA ARG A 192 -33.21 -38.61 -6.06
C ARG A 192 -32.11 -39.65 -6.04
N LYS A 193 -30.94 -39.32 -5.47
CA LYS A 193 -29.81 -40.24 -5.30
C LYS A 193 -30.19 -41.46 -4.45
N LYS A 194 -30.95 -41.26 -3.37
CA LYS A 194 -31.47 -42.36 -2.54
C LYS A 194 -32.42 -43.28 -3.31
N GLN A 195 -33.29 -42.72 -4.16
CA GLN A 195 -34.19 -43.52 -5.01
C GLN A 195 -33.41 -44.29 -6.09
N GLU A 196 -32.43 -43.65 -6.74
CA GLU A 196 -31.56 -44.31 -7.72
C GLU A 196 -30.77 -45.46 -7.10
N ALA A 197 -30.23 -45.27 -5.89
CA ALA A 197 -29.54 -46.32 -5.15
C ALA A 197 -30.48 -47.52 -4.84
N ARG A 198 -31.72 -47.26 -4.41
CA ARG A 198 -32.72 -48.32 -4.19
C ARG A 198 -33.02 -49.11 -5.47
N ARG A 199 -33.18 -48.44 -6.61
CA ARG A 199 -33.38 -49.11 -7.90
C ARG A 199 -32.18 -49.97 -8.29
N GLN A 200 -30.96 -49.49 -8.07
CA GLN A 200 -29.76 -50.27 -8.32
C GLN A 200 -29.67 -51.50 -7.41
N GLU A 201 -30.01 -51.35 -6.12
CA GLU A 201 -30.08 -52.47 -5.18
C GLU A 201 -31.11 -53.52 -5.59
N GLU A 202 -32.30 -53.10 -6.04
CA GLU A 202 -33.34 -54.01 -6.56
C GLU A 202 -32.84 -54.79 -7.79
N MET A 203 -32.17 -54.12 -8.73
CA MET A 203 -31.57 -54.78 -9.91
C MET A 203 -30.49 -55.80 -9.50
N VAL A 204 -29.64 -55.45 -8.53
CA VAL A 204 -28.64 -56.38 -7.98
C VAL A 204 -29.30 -57.57 -7.30
N GLN A 205 -30.37 -57.36 -6.54
CA GLN A 205 -31.13 -58.45 -5.91
C GLN A 205 -31.74 -59.39 -6.95
N GLN A 206 -32.32 -58.86 -8.03
CA GLN A 206 -32.86 -59.66 -9.14
C GLN A 206 -31.77 -60.50 -9.82
N GLU A 207 -30.62 -59.89 -10.13
CA GLU A 207 -29.47 -60.63 -10.69
C GLU A 207 -28.93 -61.68 -9.72
N MET A 208 -28.90 -61.40 -8.41
CA MET A 208 -28.52 -62.37 -7.38
C MET A 208 -29.47 -63.57 -7.32
N VAL A 209 -30.78 -63.34 -7.43
CA VAL A 209 -31.78 -64.43 -7.51
C VAL A 209 -31.62 -65.23 -8.80
N ARG A 210 -31.43 -64.55 -9.93
CA ARG A 210 -31.17 -65.19 -11.23
C ARG A 210 -29.92 -66.07 -11.20
N LEU A 211 -28.83 -65.57 -10.62
CA LEU A 211 -27.58 -66.32 -10.45
C LEU A 211 -27.77 -67.52 -9.51
N ARG A 212 -28.51 -67.37 -8.39
CA ARG A 212 -28.84 -68.50 -7.51
C ARG A 212 -29.58 -69.60 -8.25
N ARG A 213 -30.58 -69.25 -9.06
CA ARG A 213 -31.33 -70.20 -9.89
C ARG A 213 -30.44 -70.89 -10.93
N GLN A 214 -29.60 -70.13 -11.64
CA GLN A 214 -28.66 -70.70 -12.61
C GLN A 214 -27.65 -71.64 -11.96
N MET A 215 -27.18 -71.33 -10.75
CA MET A 215 -26.25 -72.19 -10.00
C MET A 215 -26.94 -73.50 -9.58
N GLU A 216 -28.20 -73.45 -9.20
CA GLU A 216 -28.98 -74.64 -8.85
C GLU A 216 -29.27 -75.51 -10.08
N GLU A 217 -29.63 -74.90 -11.21
CA GLU A 217 -29.79 -75.58 -12.50
C GLU A 217 -28.47 -76.24 -12.98
N ARG A 218 -27.33 -75.55 -12.86
CA ARG A 218 -26.01 -76.12 -13.15
C ARG A 218 -25.69 -77.30 -12.24
N ARG A 219 -25.95 -77.19 -10.94
CA ARG A 219 -25.76 -78.30 -9.98
C ARG A 219 -26.63 -79.51 -10.35
N GLY A 220 -27.88 -79.30 -10.77
CA GLY A 220 -28.77 -80.37 -11.23
C GLY A 220 -28.25 -81.06 -12.51
N LEU A 221 -27.80 -80.27 -13.50
CA LEU A 221 -27.21 -80.80 -14.73
C LEU A 221 -25.91 -81.58 -14.48
N GLU A 222 -25.03 -81.06 -13.61
CA GLU A 222 -23.80 -81.75 -13.20
C GLU A 222 -24.10 -83.11 -12.52
N GLN A 223 -25.15 -83.18 -11.71
CA GLN A 223 -25.59 -84.44 -11.11
C GLN A 223 -26.07 -85.44 -12.17
N LEU A 224 -26.86 -85.00 -13.16
CA LEU A 224 -27.32 -85.84 -14.28
C LEU A 224 -26.17 -86.32 -15.17
N VAL A 225 -25.19 -85.46 -15.47
CA VAL A 225 -24.00 -85.83 -16.24
C VAL A 225 -23.19 -86.90 -15.49
N ARG A 226 -22.98 -86.73 -14.18
CA ARG A 226 -22.31 -87.74 -13.34
C ARG A 226 -23.06 -89.06 -13.25
N GLN A 227 -24.37 -89.07 -13.44
CA GLN A 227 -25.16 -90.31 -13.47
C GLN A 227 -24.98 -91.03 -14.81
N ARG A 228 -25.09 -90.29 -15.92
CA ARG A 228 -24.84 -90.81 -17.28
C ARG A 228 -23.40 -91.28 -17.49
N GLU A 229 -22.41 -90.63 -16.86
CA GLU A 229 -21.02 -91.09 -16.91
C GLU A 229 -20.84 -92.44 -16.21
N ARG A 230 -21.52 -92.71 -15.09
CA ARG A 230 -21.49 -94.02 -14.43
C ARG A 230 -22.07 -95.11 -15.33
N GLU A 231 -23.21 -94.84 -15.95
CA GLU A 231 -23.85 -95.73 -16.93
C GLU A 231 -22.96 -95.99 -18.16
N ARG A 232 -22.27 -94.96 -18.67
CA ARG A 232 -21.31 -95.12 -19.78
C ARG A 232 -20.06 -95.90 -19.39
N VAL A 233 -19.54 -95.71 -18.18
CA VAL A 233 -18.39 -96.47 -17.67
C VAL A 233 -18.76 -97.95 -17.50
N GLU A 234 -19.98 -98.25 -17.06
CA GLU A 234 -20.51 -99.62 -17.01
C GLU A 234 -20.72 -100.21 -18.41
N GLY A 235 -21.29 -99.44 -19.36
CA GLY A 235 -21.48 -99.88 -20.75
C GLY A 235 -20.17 -100.06 -21.56
N GLN A 236 -19.15 -99.23 -21.33
CA GLN A 236 -17.84 -99.37 -21.97
C GLN A 236 -17.01 -100.51 -21.39
N ARG A 237 -17.25 -100.91 -20.13
CA ARG A 237 -16.68 -102.14 -19.56
C ARG A 237 -17.21 -103.39 -20.27
N ALA A 238 -18.42 -103.33 -20.82
CA ALA A 238 -19.04 -104.42 -21.58
C ALA A 238 -18.62 -104.47 -23.07
N ALA A 239 -18.26 -103.34 -23.69
CA ALA A 239 -18.03 -103.26 -25.15
C ALA A 239 -16.55 -103.40 -25.60
N LYS A 240 -15.58 -103.52 -24.70
CA LYS A 240 -14.14 -103.67 -25.05
C LYS A 240 -13.69 -105.12 -25.30
N SER A 241 -14.58 -106.10 -25.20
CA SER A 241 -14.32 -107.42 -25.76
C SER A 241 -14.78 -107.44 -27.22
N LEU A 242 -13.81 -107.36 -28.14
CA LEU A 242 -13.77 -108.02 -29.45
C LEU A 242 -13.45 -107.12 -30.66
N TRP A 243 -12.17 -107.21 -31.05
CA TRP A 243 -11.61 -107.29 -32.42
C TRP A 243 -11.08 -106.04 -33.16
N SER A 244 -9.90 -106.29 -33.73
CA SER A 244 -9.00 -105.45 -34.54
C SER A 244 -9.05 -105.83 -36.02
N ALA A 245 -8.71 -104.87 -36.88
CA ALA A 245 -8.66 -104.92 -38.36
C ALA A 245 -7.40 -105.60 -38.96
N PRO A 246 -7.32 -105.80 -40.31
CA PRO A 246 -6.05 -105.53 -41.03
C PRO A 246 -6.16 -104.98 -42.48
N THR A 247 -4.97 -104.80 -43.11
CA THR A 247 -4.51 -103.71 -44.01
C THR A 247 -3.91 -104.19 -45.35
N VAL A 248 -3.77 -103.33 -46.38
CA VAL A 248 -3.24 -103.64 -47.75
C VAL A 248 -2.05 -102.73 -48.22
N SER A 249 -1.14 -103.33 -49.03
CA SER A 249 -0.16 -102.86 -50.07
C SER A 249 0.99 -101.85 -49.76
N THR A 250 2.20 -102.11 -50.27
CA THR A 250 3.49 -101.51 -49.82
C THR A 250 4.20 -100.56 -50.81
N LYS A 251 3.95 -100.58 -52.12
CA LYS A 251 4.64 -99.67 -53.08
C LYS A 251 4.03 -98.26 -53.15
N GLN A 252 2.71 -98.15 -53.00
CA GLN A 252 2.02 -96.88 -52.85
C GLN A 252 2.41 -96.17 -51.53
N LYS A 253 2.75 -96.95 -50.49
CA LYS A 253 3.19 -96.43 -49.20
C LYS A 253 4.46 -95.57 -49.29
N GLN A 254 5.41 -95.85 -50.18
CA GLN A 254 6.68 -95.10 -50.24
C GLN A 254 6.51 -93.69 -50.84
N GLN A 255 5.82 -93.55 -51.98
CA GLN A 255 5.48 -92.22 -52.53
C GLN A 255 4.53 -91.45 -51.60
N ASP A 256 3.60 -92.16 -50.94
CA ASP A 256 2.74 -91.56 -49.94
C ASP A 256 3.52 -91.11 -48.70
N THR A 257 4.58 -91.81 -48.28
CA THR A 257 5.42 -91.39 -47.15
C THR A 257 6.21 -90.13 -47.47
N GLU A 258 6.80 -90.00 -48.65
CA GLU A 258 7.53 -88.78 -49.04
C GLU A 258 6.59 -87.57 -49.17
N ARG A 259 5.42 -87.77 -49.80
CA ARG A 259 4.37 -86.74 -49.84
C ARG A 259 3.86 -86.38 -48.45
N LYS A 260 3.77 -87.33 -47.53
CA LYS A 260 3.40 -87.09 -46.13
C LYS A 260 4.48 -86.28 -45.42
N LEU A 261 5.76 -86.64 -45.56
CA LEU A 261 6.87 -85.91 -44.94
C LEU A 261 6.98 -84.46 -45.44
N TYR A 262 6.79 -84.22 -46.75
CA TYR A 262 6.75 -82.85 -47.28
C TYR A 262 5.56 -82.04 -46.73
N LYS A 263 4.38 -82.66 -46.64
CA LYS A 263 3.20 -82.04 -46.01
C LYS A 263 3.44 -81.76 -44.53
N GLU A 264 4.07 -82.68 -43.81
CA GLU A 264 4.44 -82.56 -42.40
C GLU A 264 5.36 -81.35 -42.19
N GLN A 265 6.43 -81.22 -42.99
CA GLN A 265 7.35 -80.08 -42.92
C GLN A 265 6.66 -78.75 -43.25
N LYS A 266 5.76 -78.73 -44.23
CA LYS A 266 4.95 -77.55 -44.56
C LYS A 266 3.99 -77.19 -43.42
N ILE A 267 3.40 -78.17 -42.74
CA ILE A 267 2.55 -77.93 -41.57
C ILE A 267 3.39 -77.40 -40.40
N GLN A 268 4.55 -77.99 -40.13
CA GLN A 268 5.45 -77.55 -39.06
C GLN A 268 5.92 -76.10 -39.24
N THR A 269 6.29 -75.71 -40.47
CA THR A 269 6.66 -74.31 -40.77
C THR A 269 5.49 -73.34 -40.59
N MET A 270 4.28 -73.71 -41.03
CA MET A 270 3.07 -72.93 -40.82
C MET A 270 2.72 -72.77 -39.33
N VAL A 271 2.87 -73.84 -38.54
CA VAL A 271 2.67 -73.82 -37.09
C VAL A 271 3.70 -72.92 -36.43
N HIS A 272 4.99 -73.05 -36.76
CA HIS A 272 6.05 -72.19 -36.23
C HIS A 272 5.80 -70.70 -36.56
N MET A 273 5.41 -70.39 -37.79
CA MET A 273 5.03 -69.02 -38.18
C MET A 273 3.81 -68.51 -37.42
N SER A 274 2.79 -69.35 -37.21
CA SER A 274 1.61 -68.99 -36.44
C SER A 274 1.93 -68.73 -34.96
N ASN A 275 2.83 -69.53 -34.38
CA ASN A 275 3.32 -69.38 -33.01
C ASN A 275 4.13 -68.09 -32.86
N LEU A 276 5.00 -67.76 -33.82
CA LEU A 276 5.76 -66.51 -33.80
C LEU A 276 4.83 -65.29 -33.87
N LYS A 277 3.81 -65.32 -34.74
CA LYS A 277 2.78 -64.27 -34.82
C LYS A 277 1.97 -64.17 -33.53
N CYS A 278 1.64 -65.30 -32.91
CA CYS A 278 0.94 -65.35 -31.61
C CYS A 278 1.80 -64.70 -30.52
N LEU A 279 3.08 -65.07 -30.41
CA LEU A 279 4.02 -64.49 -29.46
C LEU A 279 4.16 -62.98 -29.70
N GLN A 280 4.36 -62.55 -30.94
CA GLN A 280 4.48 -61.12 -31.28
C GLN A 280 3.27 -60.31 -30.81
N ARG A 281 2.04 -60.82 -31.01
CA ARG A 281 0.81 -60.16 -30.56
C ARG A 281 0.71 -60.07 -29.03
N ASN A 282 1.10 -61.14 -28.33
CA ASN A 282 1.09 -61.14 -26.87
C ASN A 282 2.15 -60.21 -26.28
N PHE A 283 3.37 -60.19 -26.86
CA PHE A 283 4.43 -59.28 -26.43
C PHE A 283 4.13 -57.83 -26.74
N SER A 284 3.54 -57.52 -27.91
CA SER A 284 3.14 -56.16 -28.24
C SER A 284 2.02 -55.65 -27.33
N GLY A 285 1.03 -56.50 -27.04
CA GLY A 285 -0.03 -56.21 -26.07
C GLY A 285 0.52 -55.98 -24.66
N TRP A 286 1.38 -56.88 -24.18
CA TRP A 286 2.04 -56.73 -22.88
C TRP A 286 2.89 -55.45 -22.80
N PHE A 287 3.70 -55.18 -23.82
CA PHE A 287 4.55 -54.00 -23.87
C PHE A 287 3.73 -52.71 -23.87
N SER A 288 2.62 -52.67 -24.64
CA SER A 288 1.68 -51.55 -24.62
C SER A 288 1.10 -51.32 -23.22
N VAL A 289 0.65 -52.37 -22.53
CA VAL A 289 0.12 -52.26 -21.15
C VAL A 289 1.18 -51.77 -20.16
N VAL A 290 2.41 -52.26 -20.27
CA VAL A 290 3.53 -51.83 -19.41
C VAL A 290 3.88 -50.36 -19.65
N LEU A 291 3.94 -49.94 -20.91
CA LEU A 291 4.19 -48.54 -21.28
C LEU A 291 3.07 -47.64 -20.76
N ASP A 292 1.81 -48.00 -20.99
CA ASP A 292 0.65 -47.25 -20.49
C ASP A 292 0.68 -47.10 -18.98
N ARG A 293 1.00 -48.17 -18.26
CA ARG A 293 1.12 -48.13 -16.80
C ARG A 293 2.25 -47.21 -16.35
N ARG A 294 3.43 -47.28 -16.99
CA ARG A 294 4.57 -46.41 -16.70
C ARG A 294 4.25 -44.94 -16.97
N LEU A 295 3.59 -44.65 -18.09
CA LEU A 295 3.17 -43.31 -18.45
C LEU A 295 2.16 -42.75 -17.44
N ARG A 296 1.14 -43.54 -17.06
CA ARG A 296 0.16 -43.14 -16.04
C ARG A 296 0.81 -42.87 -14.68
N MET A 297 1.75 -43.72 -14.26
CA MET A 297 2.52 -43.48 -13.03
C MET A 297 3.37 -42.21 -13.13
N GLY A 298 4.04 -41.98 -14.27
CA GLY A 298 4.82 -40.76 -14.52
C GLY A 298 3.96 -39.49 -14.42
N LYS A 299 2.80 -39.48 -15.07
CA LYS A 299 1.82 -38.39 -14.98
C LYS A 299 1.34 -38.17 -13.53
N ALA A 300 1.02 -39.25 -12.82
CA ALA A 300 0.57 -39.17 -11.43
C ALA A 300 1.65 -38.58 -10.50
N MET A 301 2.92 -38.99 -10.67
CA MET A 301 4.05 -38.44 -9.92
C MET A 301 4.25 -36.95 -10.22
N ALA A 302 4.28 -36.55 -11.50
CA ALA A 302 4.41 -35.16 -11.90
C ALA A 302 3.29 -34.27 -11.32
N LEU A 303 2.04 -34.76 -11.34
CA LEU A 303 0.91 -34.06 -10.74
C LEU A 303 1.04 -33.95 -9.21
N CYS A 304 1.51 -34.99 -8.54
CA CYS A 304 1.74 -34.95 -7.10
C CYS A 304 2.84 -33.95 -6.72
N ASP A 305 3.94 -33.92 -7.48
CA ASP A 305 5.04 -32.98 -7.30
C ASP A 305 4.59 -31.55 -7.55
N TRP A 306 3.84 -31.30 -8.63
CA TRP A 306 3.24 -30.00 -8.89
C TRP A 306 2.30 -29.55 -7.77
N LYS A 307 1.38 -30.42 -7.31
CA LYS A 307 0.50 -30.12 -6.17
C LYS A 307 1.27 -29.85 -4.88
N ARG A 308 2.39 -30.55 -4.65
CA ARG A 308 3.26 -30.28 -3.49
C ARG A 308 3.92 -28.91 -3.61
N LYS A 309 4.53 -28.59 -4.76
CA LYS A 309 5.14 -27.29 -5.03
C LYS A 309 4.12 -26.15 -4.90
N LEU A 310 2.92 -26.32 -5.44
CA LEU A 310 1.84 -25.34 -5.36
C LEU A 310 1.40 -25.07 -3.91
N ARG A 311 1.31 -26.12 -3.07
CA ARG A 311 0.99 -25.97 -1.64
C ARG A 311 2.08 -25.20 -0.90
N VAL A 312 3.34 -25.54 -1.15
CA VAL A 312 4.49 -24.84 -0.55
C VAL A 312 4.52 -23.38 -0.99
N TRP A 313 4.30 -23.11 -2.28
CA TRP A 313 4.22 -21.76 -2.83
C TRP A 313 3.11 -20.94 -2.18
N ARG A 314 1.88 -21.47 -2.10
CA ARG A 314 0.76 -20.79 -1.42
C ARG A 314 1.06 -20.53 0.05
N ALA A 315 1.64 -21.50 0.77
CA ALA A 315 2.03 -21.33 2.16
C ALA A 315 3.10 -20.23 2.32
N TRP A 316 4.09 -20.21 1.43
CA TRP A 316 5.11 -19.17 1.38
C TRP A 316 4.49 -17.79 1.11
N GLN A 317 3.60 -17.66 0.13
CA GLN A 317 2.89 -16.41 -0.16
C GLN A 317 2.13 -15.91 1.07
N ILE A 318 1.39 -16.79 1.76
CA ILE A 318 0.66 -16.44 2.99
C ILE A 318 1.63 -15.90 4.06
N VAL A 319 2.75 -16.57 4.29
CA VAL A 319 3.74 -16.16 5.31
C VAL A 319 4.39 -14.83 4.93
N VAL A 320 4.76 -14.64 3.66
CA VAL A 320 5.36 -13.38 3.19
C VAL A 320 4.38 -12.23 3.31
N TRP A 321 3.13 -12.42 2.88
CA TRP A 321 2.09 -11.40 2.97
C TRP A 321 1.74 -11.08 4.42
N ALA A 322 1.62 -12.08 5.29
CA ALA A 322 1.44 -11.87 6.72
C ALA A 322 2.61 -11.09 7.34
N GLY A 323 3.84 -11.41 6.96
CA GLY A 323 5.03 -10.70 7.41
C GLY A 323 5.11 -9.25 6.89
N GLN A 324 4.63 -8.98 5.67
CA GLN A 324 4.50 -7.62 5.15
C GLN A 324 3.41 -6.83 5.89
N LYS A 325 2.21 -7.42 6.04
CA LYS A 325 1.10 -6.80 6.77
C LYS A 325 1.48 -6.50 8.22
N GLN A 326 2.20 -7.41 8.88
CA GLN A 326 2.68 -7.16 10.24
C GLN A 326 3.64 -5.98 10.31
N ARG A 327 4.54 -5.83 9.33
CA ARG A 327 5.45 -4.67 9.25
C ARG A 327 4.69 -3.36 9.03
N GLU A 328 3.68 -3.36 8.16
CA GLU A 328 2.80 -2.20 7.95
C GLU A 328 2.02 -1.83 9.24
N VAL A 329 1.52 -2.83 9.97
CA VAL A 329 0.85 -2.62 11.27
C VAL A 329 1.81 -2.02 12.30
N VAL A 330 3.03 -2.56 12.43
CA VAL A 330 4.03 -2.02 13.37
C VAL A 330 4.39 -0.58 13.01
N ARG A 331 4.62 -0.30 11.72
CA ARG A 331 4.91 1.04 11.20
C ARG A 331 3.80 2.04 11.52
N THR A 332 2.55 1.69 11.20
CA THR A 332 1.39 2.56 11.47
C THR A 332 1.17 2.75 12.98
N GLU A 333 1.41 1.73 13.79
CA GLU A 333 1.30 1.84 15.25
C GLU A 333 2.38 2.78 15.83
N GLU A 334 3.63 2.69 15.37
CA GLU A 334 4.70 3.63 15.74
C GLU A 334 4.37 5.07 15.33
N GLU A 335 3.84 5.26 14.12
CA GLU A 335 3.38 6.57 13.64
C GLU A 335 2.22 7.11 14.49
N LEU A 336 1.29 6.26 14.92
CA LEU A 336 0.24 6.67 15.86
C LEU A 336 0.78 7.01 17.24
N ARG A 337 1.76 6.25 17.75
CA ARG A 337 2.42 6.54 19.04
C ARG A 337 3.12 7.89 18.99
N THR A 338 3.85 8.18 17.92
CA THR A 338 4.55 9.47 17.75
C THR A 338 3.57 10.62 17.60
N LYS A 339 2.53 10.49 16.79
CA LYS A 339 1.44 11.48 16.67
C LYS A 339 0.76 11.74 18.02
N ASN A 340 0.45 10.69 18.79
CA ASN A 340 -0.15 10.85 20.11
C ASN A 340 0.76 11.62 21.08
N ARG A 341 2.07 11.32 21.11
CA ARG A 341 3.04 12.09 21.90
C ARG A 341 3.07 13.56 21.48
N GLN A 342 3.08 13.84 20.17
CA GLN A 342 3.04 15.21 19.67
C GLN A 342 1.75 15.94 20.05
N CYS A 343 0.59 15.28 19.95
CA CYS A 343 -0.68 15.85 20.39
C CYS A 343 -0.68 16.16 21.89
N GLN A 344 -0.13 15.29 22.74
CA GLN A 344 -0.01 15.55 24.17
C GLN A 344 0.86 16.78 24.45
N LEU A 345 2.03 16.88 23.79
CA LEU A 345 2.90 18.05 23.90
C LEU A 345 2.21 19.34 23.43
N ALA A 346 1.44 19.28 22.34
CA ALA A 346 0.68 20.41 21.85
C ALA A 346 -0.38 20.87 22.87
N VAL A 347 -1.16 19.93 23.43
CA VAL A 347 -2.17 20.21 24.45
C VAL A 347 -1.56 20.82 25.71
N GLU A 348 -0.42 20.29 26.18
CA GLU A 348 0.28 20.86 27.32
C GLU A 348 0.80 22.27 27.04
N SER A 349 1.38 22.49 25.85
CA SER A 349 1.86 23.80 25.43
C SER A 349 0.72 24.83 25.36
N ASP A 350 -0.40 24.46 24.75
CA ASP A 350 -1.60 25.29 24.66
C ASP A 350 -2.16 25.61 26.03
N ARG A 351 -2.23 24.62 26.94
CA ARG A 351 -2.63 24.84 28.33
C ARG A 351 -1.71 25.83 29.04
N ARG A 352 -0.39 25.68 28.91
CA ARG A 352 0.60 26.61 29.50
C ARG A 352 0.45 28.01 28.92
N ARG A 353 0.24 28.15 27.60
CA ARG A 353 0.01 29.44 26.93
C ARG A 353 -1.27 30.11 27.43
N LEU A 354 -2.36 29.35 27.54
CA LEU A 354 -3.64 29.83 28.05
C LEU A 354 -3.51 30.34 29.49
N LEU A 355 -2.90 29.53 30.37
CA LEU A 355 -2.71 29.91 31.78
C LEU A 355 -1.87 31.19 31.91
N ARG A 356 -0.78 31.32 31.15
CA ARG A 356 0.02 32.56 31.11
C ARG A 356 -0.81 33.76 30.66
N ARG A 357 -1.61 33.59 29.61
CA ARG A 357 -2.50 34.66 29.12
C ARG A 357 -3.50 35.07 30.20
N CYS A 358 -4.21 34.12 30.83
CA CYS A 358 -5.18 34.41 31.89
C CYS A 358 -4.54 35.09 33.11
N LEU A 359 -3.35 34.64 33.52
CA LEU A 359 -2.60 35.27 34.61
C LEU A 359 -2.18 36.70 34.27
N ASN A 360 -1.74 36.95 33.04
CA ASN A 360 -1.39 38.29 32.58
C ASN A 360 -2.60 39.22 32.53
N GLU A 361 -3.73 38.75 31.99
CA GLU A 361 -5.01 39.48 31.99
C GLU A 361 -5.47 39.80 33.42
N TRP A 362 -5.33 38.84 34.36
CA TRP A 362 -5.59 39.06 35.78
C TRP A 362 -4.68 40.12 36.39
N HIS A 363 -3.37 40.07 36.13
CA HIS A 363 -2.41 41.06 36.63
C HIS A 363 -2.70 42.47 36.08
N LEU A 364 -3.08 42.59 34.80
CA LEU A 364 -3.51 43.84 34.19
C LEU A 364 -4.76 44.37 34.87
N TRP A 365 -5.77 43.52 35.08
CA TRP A 365 -6.99 43.90 35.79
C TRP A 365 -6.69 44.39 37.22
N CYS A 366 -5.85 43.70 37.98
CA CYS A 366 -5.46 44.12 39.32
C CYS A 366 -4.71 45.47 39.35
N ARG A 367 -3.97 45.84 38.29
CA ARG A 367 -3.35 47.17 38.16
C ARG A 367 -4.40 48.23 37.89
N MET A 368 -5.25 48.00 36.88
CA MET A 368 -6.35 48.91 36.53
C MET A 368 -7.27 49.18 37.73
N GLU A 369 -7.61 48.14 38.51
CA GLU A 369 -8.44 48.27 39.71
C GLU A 369 -7.77 49.12 40.79
N ARG A 370 -6.44 49.02 40.97
CA ARG A 370 -5.71 49.87 41.91
C ARG A 370 -5.71 51.33 41.46
N GLU A 371 -5.38 51.57 40.20
CA GLU A 371 -5.42 52.91 39.60
C GLU A 371 -6.81 53.54 39.71
N GLN A 372 -7.88 52.75 39.50
CA GLN A 372 -9.26 53.23 39.66
C GLN A 372 -9.56 53.63 41.10
N ARG A 373 -9.12 52.85 42.10
CA ARG A 373 -9.31 53.19 43.52
C ARG A 373 -8.52 54.44 43.90
N GLU A 374 -7.30 54.59 43.40
CA GLU A 374 -6.48 55.79 43.60
C GLU A 374 -7.14 57.03 42.99
N LEU A 375 -7.67 56.94 41.76
CA LEU A 375 -8.43 58.01 41.13
C LEU A 375 -9.67 58.40 41.95
N LEU A 376 -10.41 57.42 42.47
CA LEU A 376 -11.56 57.68 43.34
C LEU A 376 -11.15 58.33 44.66
N ALA A 377 -10.02 57.93 45.25
CA ALA A 377 -9.47 58.55 46.44
C ALA A 377 -9.05 60.00 46.20
N GLN A 378 -8.38 60.28 45.07
CA GLN A 378 -8.03 61.65 44.65
C GLN A 378 -9.29 62.50 44.40
N GLN A 379 -10.34 61.93 43.79
CA GLN A 379 -11.63 62.62 43.65
C GLN A 379 -12.28 62.94 45.00
N GLN A 380 -12.21 62.02 45.97
CA GLN A 380 -12.73 62.29 47.31
C GLN A 380 -11.89 63.35 48.03
N GLU A 381 -10.57 63.32 47.89
CA GLU A 381 -9.69 64.33 48.48
C GLU A 381 -9.93 65.71 47.87
N THR A 382 -10.06 65.80 46.54
CA THR A 382 -10.43 67.05 45.86
C THR A 382 -11.81 67.54 46.28
N ARG A 383 -12.81 66.66 46.42
CA ARG A 383 -14.13 67.03 46.99
C ARG A 383 -14.01 67.54 48.43
N ARG A 384 -13.20 66.91 49.28
CA ARG A 384 -12.94 67.37 50.66
C ARG A 384 -12.26 68.73 50.69
N LYS A 385 -11.23 68.94 49.85
CA LYS A 385 -10.54 70.24 49.68
C LYS A 385 -11.51 71.31 49.20
N MET A 386 -12.33 71.01 48.20
CA MET A 386 -13.32 71.92 47.64
C MET A 386 -14.41 72.26 48.67
N ALA A 387 -14.91 71.28 49.43
CA ALA A 387 -15.84 71.50 50.54
C ALA A 387 -15.22 72.37 51.64
N ALA A 388 -13.94 72.13 52.00
CA ALA A 388 -13.22 72.96 52.96
C ALA A 388 -13.04 74.40 52.47
N LEU A 389 -12.73 74.60 51.18
CA LEU A 389 -12.66 75.93 50.56
C LEU A 389 -14.02 76.64 50.58
N ILE A 390 -15.10 75.95 50.21
CA ILE A 390 -16.47 76.49 50.27
C ILE A 390 -16.83 76.86 51.71
N ASN A 391 -16.52 76.00 52.68
CA ASN A 391 -16.76 76.28 54.11
C ASN A 391 -15.93 77.46 54.61
N ALA A 392 -14.66 77.59 54.19
CA ALA A 392 -13.80 78.72 54.54
C ALA A 392 -14.28 80.04 53.91
N ALA A 393 -14.81 79.98 52.68
CA ALA A 393 -15.44 81.10 52.00
C ALA A 393 -16.74 81.53 52.70
N SER A 394 -17.61 80.57 53.04
CA SER A 394 -18.91 80.85 53.70
C SER A 394 -18.78 81.34 55.14
N THR A 395 -17.70 80.97 55.85
CA THR A 395 -17.38 81.51 57.19
C THR A 395 -16.59 82.83 57.15
N GLY A 396 -16.29 83.38 55.97
CA GLY A 396 -15.65 84.70 55.83
C GLY A 396 -14.15 84.73 56.19
N LYS A 397 -13.46 83.59 56.21
CA LYS A 397 -12.02 83.48 56.55
C LYS A 397 -11.06 83.46 55.35
N LEU A 398 -11.49 83.93 54.17
CA LEU A 398 -10.59 84.15 53.03
C LEU A 398 -9.84 85.48 53.20
N LYS A 399 -8.79 85.50 54.02
CA LYS A 399 -7.86 86.63 54.05
C LYS A 399 -6.80 86.44 52.97
N THR A 400 -6.70 87.44 52.09
CA THR A 400 -5.68 87.63 51.07
C THR A 400 -4.29 87.65 51.72
N THR A 401 -3.58 86.52 51.72
CA THR A 401 -2.14 86.51 51.95
C THR A 401 -1.44 86.71 50.62
N ALA A 402 -0.85 87.88 50.48
CA ALA A 402 0.09 88.25 49.44
C ALA A 402 1.23 87.23 49.32
N THR A 403 1.63 87.01 48.08
CA THR A 403 2.92 86.56 47.53
C THR A 403 4.03 86.20 48.53
N PRO A 404 4.70 85.05 48.32
CA PRO A 404 6.10 85.18 47.94
C PRO A 404 6.52 84.29 46.74
N ALA A 405 7.38 84.93 45.92
CA ALA A 405 8.51 84.41 45.17
C ALA A 405 8.40 83.07 44.42
N TYR A 406 8.38 83.19 43.10
CA TYR A 406 8.93 82.24 42.13
C TYR A 406 10.28 81.65 42.60
N GLN A 407 10.37 80.33 42.70
CA GLN A 407 11.62 79.57 42.67
C GLN A 407 11.44 78.43 41.65
N PRO A 408 12.15 78.46 40.50
CA PRO A 408 12.15 77.37 39.52
C PRO A 408 13.00 76.21 40.04
N ILE A 409 12.38 75.04 40.22
CA ILE A 409 13.09 73.78 40.51
C ILE A 409 13.48 73.15 39.18
N ILE A 410 14.76 73.30 38.81
CA ILE A 410 15.46 72.42 37.87
C ILE A 410 16.66 71.81 38.59
N ALA A 411 16.71 70.48 38.54
CA ALA A 411 17.83 69.56 38.76
C ALA A 411 18.34 69.26 40.19
N PRO A 412 18.68 67.97 40.47
CA PRO A 412 19.09 67.46 41.78
C PRO A 412 20.61 67.58 42.02
N PRO A 413 21.08 67.68 43.28
CA PRO A 413 22.50 67.60 43.60
C PRO A 413 22.93 66.19 44.05
N GLU A 414 24.11 65.81 43.58
CA GLU A 414 24.90 64.65 43.98
C GLU A 414 25.31 64.75 45.46
N ALA A 415 25.22 63.63 46.19
CA ALA A 415 25.73 63.51 47.54
C ALA A 415 27.13 62.88 47.53
N SER A 416 28.14 63.71 47.80
CA SER A 416 29.46 63.31 48.29
C SER A 416 29.45 63.48 49.81
N ASN A 417 29.53 62.38 50.55
CA ASN A 417 29.91 62.40 51.97
C ASN A 417 31.25 61.68 52.12
N GLN A 418 32.30 62.46 52.41
CA GLN A 418 33.47 61.98 53.14
C GLN A 418 33.18 62.16 54.64
N THR A 419 33.67 61.24 55.46
CA THR A 419 33.75 61.39 56.91
C THR A 419 35.20 61.17 57.30
N GLU A 420 35.82 62.20 57.89
CA GLU A 420 37.13 62.19 58.52
C GLU A 420 37.10 61.46 59.87
N THR A 421 38.23 60.86 60.27
CA THR A 421 38.95 61.04 61.57
C THR A 421 39.97 59.89 61.76
N THR A 422 41.26 60.10 61.48
CA THR A 422 42.38 60.57 62.34
C THR A 422 43.10 59.51 63.21
N GLU A 423 44.45 59.62 63.15
CA GLU A 423 45.45 59.45 64.22
C GLU A 423 46.37 58.20 64.30
N ARG A 424 47.63 58.47 63.87
CA ARG A 424 48.95 58.33 64.56
C ARG A 424 49.60 56.96 64.85
N GLU A 425 50.72 56.75 64.14
CA GLU A 425 52.11 56.82 64.65
C GLU A 425 52.58 55.82 65.74
N GLY A 426 53.57 54.95 65.37
CA GLY A 426 54.69 54.59 66.26
C GLY A 426 54.90 53.12 66.68
N HIS A 427 55.86 52.47 65.98
CA HIS A 427 57.02 51.72 66.54
C HIS A 427 57.03 50.20 66.88
N TYR A 428 58.02 49.53 66.23
CA TYR A 428 58.80 48.28 66.54
C TYR A 428 58.02 46.95 66.70
N ARG A 429 58.46 45.75 66.26
CA ARG A 429 59.75 45.19 65.80
C ARG A 429 59.50 43.83 65.09
N SER A 430 60.33 43.46 64.09
CA SER A 430 60.80 42.07 63.75
C SER A 430 59.78 40.97 63.35
N ASP A 431 59.96 40.08 62.37
CA ASP A 431 61.03 39.62 61.46
C ASP A 431 60.25 38.92 60.29
N THR A 432 60.64 38.83 59.02
CA THR A 432 61.86 38.19 58.47
C THR A 432 61.82 38.32 56.92
N LEU A 433 62.87 38.92 56.37
CA LEU A 433 63.60 38.65 55.10
C LEU A 433 62.90 38.60 53.72
N THR A 434 63.26 39.60 52.91
CA THR A 434 63.51 39.62 51.43
C THR A 434 64.82 38.81 51.10
N PRO A 435 65.38 38.67 49.87
CA PRO A 435 65.22 39.55 48.68
C PRO A 435 65.41 38.97 47.24
N ASP A 436 65.10 39.85 46.28
CA ASP A 436 65.77 40.18 45.01
C ASP A 436 66.18 39.10 43.99
N ALA A 437 65.78 39.30 42.71
CA ALA A 437 66.58 40.14 41.81
C ALA A 437 65.88 40.41 40.48
N SER A 438 66.23 41.58 39.94
CA SER A 438 65.63 42.35 38.87
C SER A 438 66.25 42.09 37.49
N ALA A 439 65.47 42.49 36.47
CA ALA A 439 65.86 42.97 35.14
C ALA A 439 66.32 41.95 34.07
N VAL A 440 65.69 42.02 32.89
CA VAL A 440 66.20 42.80 31.73
C VAL A 440 65.22 42.61 30.56
N TYR A 441 64.69 43.72 30.03
CA TYR A 441 64.12 43.80 28.68
C TYR A 441 65.26 43.93 27.65
N PRO A 442 65.10 43.42 26.42
CA PRO A 442 64.74 44.34 25.32
C PRO A 442 63.73 43.70 24.35
N ASP A 443 62.58 44.34 24.15
CA ASP A 443 62.26 45.15 22.95
C ASP A 443 62.44 44.43 21.60
N LYS A 444 61.34 43.92 21.04
CA LYS A 444 61.00 43.98 19.61
C LYS A 444 59.48 44.01 19.41
N MET A 445 59.02 45.14 18.86
CA MET A 445 57.79 45.46 18.12
C MET A 445 56.67 44.41 17.93
N PRO A 446 55.39 44.83 18.01
CA PRO A 446 54.23 43.96 17.84
C PRO A 446 53.99 43.57 16.38
N LEU A 447 53.97 42.27 16.07
CA LEU A 447 53.34 41.78 14.85
C LEU A 447 51.82 41.69 15.07
N ALA A 448 51.09 42.43 14.24
CA ALA A 448 49.63 42.49 14.21
C ALA A 448 48.99 41.09 14.11
N HIS A 449 47.99 40.85 14.97
CA HIS A 449 47.10 39.70 14.82
C HIS A 449 46.22 39.88 13.58
N PRO A 450 46.11 38.87 12.69
CA PRO A 450 45.24 38.96 11.53
C PRO A 450 43.77 38.88 11.95
N THR A 451 42.99 39.93 11.68
CA THR A 451 41.58 40.03 12.10
C THR A 451 40.63 39.21 11.21
N GLN A 452 41.12 38.56 10.14
CA GLN A 452 40.28 37.76 9.23
C GLN A 452 40.91 36.41 8.86
N ALA A 453 40.07 35.37 8.77
CA ALA A 453 40.46 33.96 8.69
C ALA A 453 41.31 33.56 7.45
N TRP A 454 41.33 34.37 6.40
CA TRP A 454 42.07 34.09 5.16
C TRP A 454 43.52 34.58 5.19
N GLN A 455 43.96 35.28 6.24
CA GLN A 455 45.33 35.79 6.39
C GLN A 455 46.28 34.83 7.14
N VAL A 456 45.86 33.58 7.38
CA VAL A 456 46.68 32.56 8.04
C VAL A 456 47.66 31.93 7.04
N THR A 457 48.94 32.26 7.14
CA THR A 457 50.00 31.60 6.35
C THR A 457 50.56 30.36 7.06
N ARG A 458 51.23 29.46 6.32
CA ARG A 458 51.81 28.16 6.77
C ARG A 458 52.70 28.24 8.02
N ARG A 459 53.15 29.43 8.42
CA ARG A 459 53.94 29.69 9.64
C ARG A 459 53.09 29.78 10.91
N HIS A 460 51.76 29.88 10.81
CA HIS A 460 50.81 29.98 11.92
C HIS A 460 50.18 28.64 12.32
N VAL A 461 50.50 27.54 11.60
CA VAL A 461 49.95 26.19 11.83
C VAL A 461 51.04 25.17 12.21
N ALA A 462 52.31 25.57 12.24
CA ALA A 462 53.39 24.68 12.66
C ALA A 462 53.44 24.60 14.21
N PRO A 463 53.20 23.43 14.83
CA PRO A 463 53.34 23.29 16.28
C PRO A 463 54.78 23.57 16.70
N THR A 464 54.94 24.35 17.78
CA THR A 464 56.25 24.77 18.27
C THR A 464 56.94 23.58 18.96
N ALA A 465 58.27 23.47 18.85
CA ALA A 465 59.05 22.33 19.38
C ALA A 465 58.79 22.03 20.88
N ALA A 466 58.30 23.00 21.65
CA ALA A 466 57.87 22.83 23.04
C ALA A 466 56.62 21.94 23.20
N GLU A 467 55.70 21.91 22.23
CA GLU A 467 54.45 21.13 22.30
C GLU A 467 54.67 19.63 22.00
N LEU A 468 55.73 19.28 21.26
CA LEU A 468 56.08 17.90 20.94
C LEU A 468 56.76 17.16 22.11
N HIS A 469 57.37 17.88 23.05
CA HIS A 469 58.01 17.25 24.22
C HIS A 469 57.02 16.92 25.36
N GLY A 470 55.90 17.64 25.46
CA GLY A 470 54.90 17.45 26.54
C GLY A 470 54.10 16.14 26.44
N THR A 471 54.05 15.50 25.28
CA THR A 471 53.26 14.26 25.07
C THR A 471 54.04 12.97 25.33
N ARG A 472 55.36 13.03 25.49
CA ARG A 472 56.21 11.85 25.72
C ARG A 472 56.49 11.52 27.20
N GLN A 473 56.22 12.43 28.14
CA GLN A 473 56.53 12.24 29.57
C GLN A 473 55.35 11.90 30.48
N ARG A 474 54.13 11.72 29.95
CA ARG A 474 52.97 11.30 30.75
C ARG A 474 52.79 9.78 30.68
N GLY A 475 53.74 9.04 31.23
CA GLY A 475 53.73 7.58 31.15
C GLY A 475 54.69 6.89 32.09
N GLU A 476 54.86 7.36 33.33
CA GLU A 476 55.54 6.60 34.40
C GLU A 476 55.20 7.21 35.78
N GLY A 477 54.57 6.42 36.68
CA GLY A 477 54.50 6.73 38.12
C GLY A 477 53.14 6.59 38.84
N SER A 478 52.91 5.39 39.42
CA SER A 478 52.05 5.03 40.57
C SER A 478 50.51 5.03 40.47
N GLY A 479 49.89 3.87 40.78
CA GLY A 479 48.48 3.46 40.51
C GLY A 479 47.44 3.83 41.59
N PRO A 480 46.38 3.02 41.87
CA PRO A 480 45.91 1.76 41.27
C PRO A 480 44.44 1.81 40.75
N VAL A 481 43.99 0.70 40.14
CA VAL A 481 42.59 0.28 39.83
C VAL A 481 42.12 0.41 38.36
N CYS A 482 41.87 -0.79 37.79
CA CYS A 482 40.97 -1.15 36.70
C CYS A 482 41.32 -0.80 35.23
N SER A 483 41.47 -1.88 34.44
CA SER A 483 40.94 -2.07 33.08
C SER A 483 41.99 -2.57 32.09
N LYS A 484 42.18 -3.90 32.02
CA LYS A 484 42.65 -4.53 30.77
C LYS A 484 41.46 -4.59 29.82
N SER A 485 41.27 -3.54 29.02
CA SER A 485 40.58 -3.65 27.74
C SER A 485 41.64 -3.45 26.65
N THR A 486 42.04 -4.56 26.07
CA THR A 486 42.75 -4.61 24.80
C THR A 486 41.93 -3.85 23.76
N VAL A 487 42.39 -2.66 23.36
CA VAL A 487 41.84 -1.97 22.19
C VAL A 487 42.12 -2.85 20.98
N SER A 488 41.06 -3.50 20.52
CA SER A 488 41.07 -4.36 19.35
C SER A 488 41.54 -3.54 18.12
N PRO A 489 42.34 -4.10 17.21
CA PRO A 489 42.85 -3.39 16.03
C PRO A 489 41.77 -2.79 15.09
N GLY A 490 40.49 -3.12 15.31
CA GLY A 490 39.34 -2.63 14.52
C GLY A 490 39.01 -1.14 14.67
N SER A 491 39.29 -0.52 15.83
CA SER A 491 38.89 0.87 16.10
C SER A 491 39.55 1.90 15.15
N ARG A 492 40.77 1.62 14.68
CA ARG A 492 41.51 2.55 13.79
C ARG A 492 40.93 2.57 12.37
N TYR A 493 40.29 1.49 11.93
CA TYR A 493 39.67 1.38 10.61
C TYR A 493 38.26 1.96 10.58
N GLU A 494 37.51 1.86 11.68
CA GLU A 494 36.17 2.47 11.81
C GLU A 494 36.23 3.99 11.68
N ASN A 495 37.19 4.64 12.36
CA ASN A 495 37.37 6.09 12.27
C ASN A 495 37.82 6.54 10.87
N ARG A 496 38.64 5.73 10.17
CA ARG A 496 39.04 6.01 8.78
C ARG A 496 37.88 5.85 7.82
N HIS A 497 37.08 4.80 7.99
CA HIS A 497 35.89 4.55 7.17
C HIS A 497 34.85 5.66 7.38
N ALA A 498 34.62 6.10 8.63
CA ALA A 498 33.73 7.23 8.93
C ALA A 498 34.20 8.53 8.26
N ALA A 499 35.50 8.85 8.33
CA ALA A 499 36.07 10.01 7.65
C ALA A 499 35.92 9.90 6.11
N GLN A 500 36.14 8.71 5.53
CA GLN A 500 35.93 8.48 4.10
C GLN A 500 34.47 8.65 3.70
N GLN A 501 33.51 8.17 4.50
CA GLN A 501 32.08 8.36 4.24
C GLN A 501 31.68 9.84 4.30
N GLN A 502 32.26 10.61 5.24
CA GLN A 502 32.02 12.05 5.30
C GLN A 502 32.57 12.79 4.07
N ILE A 503 33.76 12.43 3.59
CA ILE A 503 34.34 13.00 2.37
C ILE A 503 33.47 12.67 1.14
N ILE A 504 33.02 11.41 1.02
CA ILE A 504 32.14 10.99 -0.08
C ILE A 504 30.80 11.74 -0.04
N MET A 505 30.24 11.95 1.16
CA MET A 505 29.02 12.73 1.33
C MET A 505 29.23 14.20 0.91
N GLN A 506 30.34 14.81 1.30
CA GLN A 506 30.69 16.18 0.89
C GLN A 506 30.85 16.28 -0.63
N GLN A 507 31.54 15.32 -1.27
CA GLN A 507 31.70 15.27 -2.73
C GLN A 507 30.34 15.11 -3.44
N ARG A 508 29.46 14.26 -2.93
CA ARG A 508 28.10 14.10 -3.49
C ARG A 508 27.28 15.38 -3.36
N LYS A 509 27.42 16.11 -2.25
CA LYS A 509 26.74 17.39 -2.05
C LYS A 509 27.24 18.43 -3.06
N LEU A 510 28.56 18.55 -3.22
CA LEU A 510 29.16 19.47 -4.19
C LEU A 510 28.74 19.15 -5.62
N LEU A 511 28.69 17.87 -6.00
CA LEU A 511 28.20 17.45 -7.32
C LEU A 511 26.73 17.81 -7.53
N LYS A 512 25.91 17.70 -6.49
CA LYS A 512 24.49 18.10 -6.55
C LYS A 512 24.35 19.61 -6.73
N GLU A 513 25.11 20.39 -5.96
CA GLU A 513 25.15 21.86 -6.08
C GLU A 513 25.64 22.28 -7.47
N GLN A 514 26.65 21.62 -8.03
CA GLN A 514 27.10 21.86 -9.41
C GLN A 514 26.01 21.52 -10.45
N GLN A 515 25.28 20.43 -10.24
CA GLN A 515 24.23 20.01 -11.17
C GLN A 515 23.02 20.96 -11.11
N GLU A 516 22.68 21.49 -9.93
CA GLU A 516 21.67 22.54 -9.76
C GLU A 516 22.10 23.84 -10.45
N GLN A 517 23.37 24.25 -10.35
CA GLN A 517 23.89 25.42 -11.06
C GLN A 517 23.82 25.24 -12.58
N ILE A 518 24.12 24.05 -13.11
CA ILE A 518 24.00 23.76 -14.55
C ILE A 518 22.53 23.84 -14.99
N VAL A 519 21.60 23.33 -14.19
CA VAL A 519 20.18 23.41 -14.49
C VAL A 519 19.72 24.87 -14.50
N GLN A 520 20.09 25.66 -13.50
CA GLN A 520 19.77 27.09 -13.45
C GLN A 520 20.33 27.84 -14.66
N LEU A 521 21.59 27.61 -15.02
CA LEU A 521 22.19 28.25 -16.21
C LEU A 521 21.50 27.83 -17.51
N LYS A 522 21.03 26.58 -17.62
CA LYS A 522 20.26 26.12 -18.78
C LYS A 522 18.86 26.74 -18.82
N GLU A 523 18.22 26.89 -17.68
CA GLU A 523 16.92 27.57 -17.56
C GLU A 523 17.05 29.05 -17.93
N GLU A 524 18.09 29.75 -17.44
CA GLU A 524 18.40 31.13 -17.81
C GLU A 524 18.68 31.27 -19.31
N GLN A 525 19.45 30.36 -19.90
CA GLN A 525 19.71 30.35 -21.35
C GLN A 525 18.42 30.09 -22.16
N SER A 526 17.55 29.20 -21.67
CA SER A 526 16.25 28.93 -22.30
C SER A 526 15.32 30.13 -22.21
N MET A 527 15.28 30.81 -21.05
CA MET A 527 14.48 32.02 -20.85
C MET A 527 14.96 33.15 -21.77
N MET A 528 16.27 33.36 -21.86
CA MET A 528 16.86 34.34 -22.78
C MET A 528 16.57 33.99 -24.25
N GLY A 529 16.58 32.71 -24.62
CA GLY A 529 16.18 32.24 -25.94
C GLY A 529 14.70 32.51 -26.24
N LEU A 530 13.82 32.27 -25.27
CA LEU A 530 12.39 32.58 -25.38
C LEU A 530 12.13 34.08 -25.48
N GLU A 531 12.83 34.91 -24.70
CA GLU A 531 12.74 36.38 -24.79
C GLU A 531 13.17 36.89 -26.17
N LEU A 532 14.27 36.34 -26.73
CA LEU A 532 14.74 36.69 -28.07
C LEU A 532 13.72 36.27 -29.15
N GLU A 533 13.11 35.09 -29.03
CA GLU A 533 12.04 34.65 -29.95
C GLU A 533 10.76 35.49 -29.79
N MET A 534 10.42 35.91 -28.57
CA MET A 534 9.34 36.86 -28.31
C MET A 534 9.63 38.22 -28.96
N GLU A 535 10.88 38.67 -28.92
CA GLU A 535 11.28 39.94 -29.53
C GLU A 535 11.28 39.84 -31.07
N LYS A 536 11.73 38.72 -31.64
CA LYS A 536 11.62 38.46 -33.09
C LYS A 536 10.17 38.38 -33.54
N THR A 537 9.31 37.68 -32.82
CA THR A 537 7.87 37.60 -33.14
C THR A 537 7.18 38.94 -32.96
N ALA A 538 7.55 39.73 -31.95
CA ALA A 538 7.07 41.11 -31.79
C ALA A 538 7.55 42.03 -32.93
N GLN A 539 8.79 41.89 -33.41
CA GLN A 539 9.29 42.64 -34.57
C GLN A 539 8.56 42.23 -35.86
N VAL A 540 8.27 40.93 -36.05
CA VAL A 540 7.47 40.42 -37.18
C VAL A 540 6.02 40.93 -37.11
N SER A 541 5.40 40.95 -35.92
CA SER A 541 4.08 41.54 -35.71
C SER A 541 4.06 43.06 -35.92
N GLN A 542 5.13 43.79 -35.54
CA GLN A 542 5.25 45.22 -35.82
C GLN A 542 5.39 45.52 -37.32
N LEU A 543 6.10 44.67 -38.07
CA LEU A 543 6.17 44.72 -39.54
C LEU A 543 4.80 44.46 -40.20
N LEU A 544 3.97 43.58 -39.63
CA LEU A 544 2.59 43.34 -40.07
C LEU A 544 1.62 44.48 -39.72
N THR A 545 1.91 45.30 -38.70
CA THR A 545 1.05 46.40 -38.25
C THR A 545 1.34 47.73 -38.97
N GLN A 546 2.38 47.78 -39.81
CA GLN A 546 2.78 48.97 -40.58
C GLN A 546 2.06 49.08 -41.94
N GLY A 547 0.92 48.39 -42.12
CA GLY A 547 0.03 48.51 -43.27
C GLY A 547 -1.40 48.88 -42.86
N GLY A 548 -1.67 50.17 -42.61
CA GLY A 548 -3.05 50.64 -42.40
C GLY A 548 -3.15 51.99 -41.69
N LEU A 549 -3.61 53.01 -42.41
CA LEU A 549 -3.70 54.41 -42.00
C LEU A 549 -4.87 54.71 -41.02
N ARG A 550 -4.60 55.71 -40.16
CA ARG A 550 -5.44 56.55 -39.26
C ARG A 550 -6.80 57.02 -39.86
N PRO A 551 -7.81 57.48 -39.07
CA PRO A 551 -7.84 58.84 -38.44
C PRO A 551 -8.55 58.91 -37.05
N LYS A 552 -8.01 59.54 -35.99
CA LYS A 552 -8.12 60.95 -35.50
C LYS A 552 -9.51 61.46 -35.00
N SER A 553 -9.65 61.75 -33.69
CA SER A 553 -10.30 62.94 -33.04
C SER A 553 -10.33 62.75 -31.49
N HIS A 554 -9.68 63.62 -30.70
CA HIS A 554 -10.13 64.80 -29.92
C HIS A 554 -10.75 64.57 -28.51
N ASN A 555 -9.90 64.81 -27.48
CA ASN A 555 -10.00 65.53 -26.19
C ASN A 555 -11.28 65.60 -25.31
N LEU A 556 -10.99 65.64 -23.98
CA LEU A 556 -11.54 66.44 -22.84
C LEU A 556 -12.28 65.68 -21.71
N ASP A 557 -11.67 65.68 -20.52
CA ASP A 557 -12.28 65.77 -19.16
C ASP A 557 -12.78 67.23 -18.91
N PRO A 558 -13.59 67.62 -17.87
CA PRO A 558 -13.54 67.17 -16.46
C PRO A 558 -14.84 67.23 -15.57
N THR A 559 -14.78 66.56 -14.41
CA THR A 559 -15.18 66.94 -13.03
C THR A 559 -16.56 67.54 -12.64
N GLU A 560 -17.15 66.95 -11.57
CA GLU A 560 -17.70 67.57 -10.33
C GLU A 560 -19.22 67.53 -9.96
N GLN A 561 -19.44 67.36 -8.63
CA GLN A 561 -20.53 67.84 -7.73
C GLN A 561 -21.70 66.92 -7.27
N ARG A 562 -21.68 66.62 -5.94
CA ARG A 562 -22.65 66.96 -4.83
C ARG A 562 -24.12 67.21 -5.22
N ALA A 563 -25.20 66.94 -4.47
CA ALA A 563 -25.54 66.68 -3.05
C ALA A 563 -26.95 66.00 -3.05
N LEU A 564 -27.53 65.47 -1.96
CA LEU A 564 -28.37 66.23 -0.99
C LEU A 564 -28.99 65.26 0.05
N ARG A 565 -29.20 65.77 1.26
CA ARG A 565 -29.76 65.14 2.48
C ARG A 565 -31.30 65.03 2.49
N VAL A 566 -31.86 64.31 3.48
CA VAL A 566 -32.82 64.78 4.55
C VAL A 566 -33.58 63.53 5.11
N THR A 567 -33.32 63.05 6.34
CA THR A 567 -33.85 63.39 7.70
C THR A 567 -35.23 62.78 8.04
N GLY A 568 -35.33 62.06 9.19
CA GLY A 568 -36.58 61.89 9.95
C GLY A 568 -36.79 60.56 10.69
N GLU A 569 -36.53 60.55 12.00
CA GLU A 569 -37.00 59.59 13.05
C GLU A 569 -38.22 60.21 13.80
N PRO A 570 -38.87 59.64 14.87
CA PRO A 570 -38.94 58.28 15.44
C PRO A 570 -40.36 57.79 15.92
N ASP A 571 -40.41 56.54 16.42
CA ASP A 571 -41.20 55.88 17.50
C ASP A 571 -42.76 55.89 17.64
N SER A 572 -43.36 54.68 17.74
CA SER A 572 -44.18 54.25 18.91
C SER A 572 -44.80 52.83 18.85
N GLN A 573 -45.10 52.31 20.04
CA GLN A 573 -45.45 50.96 20.51
C GLN A 573 -46.81 50.34 20.06
N ARG A 574 -46.92 48.99 20.04
CA ARG A 574 -47.99 48.16 20.68
C ARG A 574 -47.90 46.65 20.33
N THR A 575 -48.30 45.79 21.26
CA THR A 575 -48.58 44.33 21.13
C THR A 575 -50.00 44.04 21.67
N PRO A 576 -50.61 42.82 21.60
CA PRO A 576 -50.58 41.67 20.67
C PRO A 576 -52.03 41.23 20.22
N PRO A 577 -52.25 40.05 19.56
CA PRO A 577 -52.88 38.93 20.30
C PRO A 577 -52.45 37.49 19.89
N ARG A 578 -52.72 36.54 20.80
CA ARG A 578 -52.38 35.09 20.76
C ARG A 578 -53.32 34.26 19.87
N LYS A 579 -52.77 33.28 19.15
CA LYS A 579 -53.44 32.02 18.77
C LYS A 579 -52.54 30.81 19.08
N ALA A 580 -53.15 29.78 19.64
CA ALA A 580 -52.51 28.54 20.07
C ALA A 580 -52.13 27.66 18.88
N VAL A 581 -50.87 27.21 18.84
CA VAL A 581 -50.41 26.14 17.95
C VAL A 581 -49.74 25.08 18.82
N THR A 582 -50.31 23.89 18.78
CA THR A 582 -49.80 22.65 19.36
C THR A 582 -48.37 22.44 18.89
N ARG A 583 -47.38 22.69 19.76
CA ARG A 583 -45.97 22.41 19.47
C ARG A 583 -45.76 20.91 19.51
N GLN A 584 -45.85 20.27 18.36
CA GLN A 584 -45.13 19.03 18.09
C GLN A 584 -43.66 19.36 18.32
N THR A 585 -43.14 18.94 19.47
CA THR A 585 -41.78 19.26 19.89
C THR A 585 -40.86 18.38 19.08
N CYS A 586 -40.39 18.87 17.94
CA CYS A 586 -39.27 18.25 17.25
C CYS A 586 -38.10 18.22 18.25
N PRO A 587 -37.61 17.05 18.67
CA PRO A 587 -36.47 16.98 19.57
C PRO A 587 -35.29 17.69 18.89
N HIS A 588 -34.65 18.58 19.65
CA HIS A 588 -33.53 19.39 19.18
C HIS A 588 -32.49 18.45 18.51
N PRO A 589 -31.85 18.83 17.39
CA PRO A 589 -30.90 17.98 16.66
C PRO A 589 -29.81 17.33 17.52
N ILE A 590 -29.48 17.94 18.67
CA ILE A 590 -28.56 17.40 19.68
C ILE A 590 -29.13 16.20 20.42
N ILE A 591 -30.42 16.22 20.77
CA ILE A 591 -31.14 15.10 21.42
C ILE A 591 -31.25 13.94 20.43
N THR A 592 -31.59 14.22 19.17
CA THR A 592 -31.62 13.21 18.09
C THR A 592 -30.23 12.60 17.85
N ALA A 593 -29.17 13.42 17.89
CA ALA A 593 -27.79 12.93 17.79
C ALA A 593 -27.33 12.17 19.05
N MET A 594 -27.84 12.51 20.23
CA MET A 594 -27.60 11.75 21.47
C MET A 594 -28.30 10.39 21.42
N GLU A 595 -29.56 10.33 20.99
CA GLU A 595 -30.32 9.10 20.83
C GLU A 595 -29.73 8.19 19.74
N ALA A 596 -29.27 8.75 18.62
CA ALA A 596 -28.56 8.00 17.59
C ALA A 596 -27.26 7.38 18.13
N ARG A 597 -26.48 8.14 18.91
CA ARG A 597 -25.27 7.62 19.59
C ARG A 597 -25.60 6.58 20.66
N ALA A 598 -26.74 6.70 21.35
CA ALA A 598 -27.21 5.71 22.31
C ALA A 598 -27.59 4.39 21.60
N ARG A 599 -28.31 4.46 20.47
CA ARG A 599 -28.65 3.29 19.64
C ARG A 599 -27.39 2.59 19.11
N GLN A 600 -26.42 3.36 18.60
CA GLN A 600 -25.16 2.81 18.12
C GLN A 600 -24.35 2.11 19.24
N ARG A 601 -24.39 2.64 20.47
CA ARG A 601 -23.78 1.97 21.64
C ARG A 601 -24.49 0.67 22.00
N THR A 602 -25.82 0.63 21.89
CA THR A 602 -26.58 -0.61 22.15
C THR A 602 -26.36 -1.66 21.07
N GLU A 603 -26.26 -1.25 19.80
CA GLU A 603 -25.96 -2.14 18.67
C GLU A 603 -24.55 -2.72 18.81
N ARG A 604 -23.52 -1.89 19.08
CA ARG A 604 -22.17 -2.38 19.36
C ARG A 604 -22.10 -3.34 20.55
N ARG A 605 -22.90 -3.11 21.61
CA ARG A 605 -22.97 -4.04 22.75
C ARG A 605 -23.57 -5.37 22.34
N LYS A 606 -24.65 -5.37 21.54
CA LYS A 606 -25.26 -6.59 20.99
C LYS A 606 -24.31 -7.35 20.07
N GLU A 607 -23.60 -6.65 19.19
CA GLU A 607 -22.58 -7.26 18.31
C GLU A 607 -21.45 -7.92 19.10
N ILE A 608 -20.96 -7.25 20.15
CA ILE A 608 -19.92 -7.81 21.03
C ILE A 608 -20.45 -9.04 21.78
N GLU A 609 -21.68 -9.01 22.26
CA GLU A 609 -22.31 -10.15 22.96
C GLU A 609 -22.55 -11.32 22.00
N GLU A 610 -22.98 -11.07 20.77
CA GLU A 610 -23.13 -12.11 19.74
C GLU A 610 -21.79 -12.72 19.34
N LEU A 611 -20.74 -11.90 19.21
CA LEU A 611 -19.37 -12.38 18.97
C LEU A 611 -18.84 -13.20 20.14
N LYS A 612 -19.17 -12.85 21.40
CA LYS A 612 -18.84 -13.66 22.57
C LYS A 612 -19.58 -15.01 22.53
N ARG A 613 -20.88 -15.00 22.23
CA ARG A 613 -21.68 -16.23 22.12
C ARG A 613 -21.14 -17.16 21.03
N LYS A 614 -20.77 -16.63 19.85
CA LYS A 614 -20.15 -17.41 18.77
C LYS A 614 -18.81 -18.02 19.19
N LYS A 615 -17.98 -17.29 19.94
CA LYS A 615 -16.71 -17.82 20.47
C LYS A 615 -16.93 -18.93 21.50
N GLU A 616 -17.97 -18.82 22.33
CA GLU A 616 -18.35 -19.88 23.28
C GLU A 616 -18.90 -21.12 22.57
N GLU A 617 -19.77 -20.95 21.56
CA GLU A 617 -20.26 -22.04 20.72
C GLU A 617 -19.10 -22.75 19.98
N GLU A 618 -18.15 -22.00 19.41
CA GLU A 618 -16.95 -22.59 18.81
C GLU A 618 -16.08 -23.35 19.82
N LYS A 619 -15.95 -22.83 21.05
CA LYS A 619 -15.23 -23.51 22.11
C LYS A 619 -15.91 -24.83 22.46
N LEU A 620 -17.23 -24.84 22.62
CA LEU A 620 -18.01 -26.05 22.85
C LEU A 620 -17.86 -27.06 21.71
N VAL A 621 -17.86 -26.61 20.44
CA VAL A 621 -17.61 -27.48 19.29
C VAL A 621 -16.20 -28.08 19.32
N ARG A 622 -15.17 -27.30 19.70
CA ARG A 622 -13.80 -27.81 19.86
C ARG A 622 -13.73 -28.83 20.99
N ASP A 623 -14.34 -28.55 22.14
CA ASP A 623 -14.36 -29.43 23.30
C ASP A 623 -15.12 -30.73 22.99
N CYS A 624 -16.27 -30.66 22.33
CA CYS A 624 -17.00 -31.84 21.82
C CYS A 624 -16.15 -32.66 20.83
N LYS A 625 -15.40 -32.02 19.94
CA LYS A 625 -14.51 -32.71 19.00
C LYS A 625 -13.35 -33.41 19.72
N VAL A 626 -12.84 -32.83 20.80
CA VAL A 626 -11.82 -33.46 21.66
C VAL A 626 -12.42 -34.66 22.40
N LEU A 627 -13.61 -34.51 22.99
CA LEU A 627 -14.31 -35.61 23.67
C LEU A 627 -14.63 -36.77 22.72
N CYS A 628 -15.09 -36.49 21.49
CA CYS A 628 -15.30 -37.52 20.47
C CYS A 628 -14.03 -38.28 20.10
N LYS A 629 -12.87 -37.60 20.04
CA LYS A 629 -11.57 -38.26 19.80
C LYS A 629 -11.16 -39.14 20.98
N ILE A 630 -11.38 -38.67 22.21
CA ILE A 630 -11.11 -39.46 23.43
C ILE A 630 -11.99 -40.70 23.46
N ALA A 631 -13.30 -40.56 23.21
CA ALA A 631 -14.23 -41.69 23.15
C ALA A 631 -13.87 -42.72 22.06
N ALA A 632 -13.45 -42.25 20.88
CA ALA A 632 -12.97 -43.13 19.80
C ALA A 632 -11.71 -43.90 20.21
N ASN A 633 -10.76 -43.26 20.91
CA ASN A 633 -9.56 -43.90 21.42
C ASN A 633 -9.88 -44.93 22.52
N CYS A 634 -10.79 -44.62 23.44
CA CYS A 634 -11.24 -45.57 24.46
C CYS A 634 -11.89 -46.80 23.83
N ASN A 635 -12.79 -46.63 22.86
CA ASN A 635 -13.41 -47.76 22.14
C ASN A 635 -12.39 -48.62 21.40
N CYS A 636 -11.34 -48.01 20.85
CA CYS A 636 -10.23 -48.73 20.21
C CYS A 636 -9.41 -49.55 21.23
N LEU A 637 -9.17 -48.99 22.42
CA LEU A 637 -8.49 -49.69 23.51
C LEU A 637 -9.33 -50.84 24.06
N THR A 638 -10.64 -50.66 24.23
CA THR A 638 -11.55 -51.73 24.68
C THR A 638 -11.61 -52.88 23.67
N LYS A 639 -11.66 -52.57 22.36
CA LYS A 639 -11.58 -53.59 21.31
C LYS A 639 -10.25 -54.36 21.34
N LYS A 640 -9.13 -53.65 21.52
CA LYS A 640 -7.81 -54.30 21.67
C LYS A 640 -7.72 -55.14 22.94
N CYS A 641 -8.35 -54.73 24.03
CA CYS A 641 -8.37 -55.49 25.28
C CYS A 641 -9.19 -56.77 25.12
N ASN A 642 -10.38 -56.69 24.53
CA ASN A 642 -11.22 -57.87 24.27
C ASN A 642 -10.54 -58.86 23.33
N GLN A 643 -9.90 -58.37 22.26
CA GLN A 643 -9.16 -59.22 21.32
C GLN A 643 -7.94 -59.89 21.97
N ARG A 644 -7.33 -59.25 22.97
CA ARG A 644 -6.24 -59.83 23.75
C ARG A 644 -6.74 -60.85 24.78
N SER A 645 -7.91 -60.63 25.38
CA SER A 645 -8.56 -61.59 26.28
C SER A 645 -9.01 -62.86 25.53
N GLU A 646 -9.52 -62.73 24.30
CA GLU A 646 -9.87 -63.88 23.46
C GLU A 646 -8.65 -64.72 23.05
N LEU A 647 -7.48 -64.07 22.86
CA LEU A 647 -6.23 -64.77 22.56
C LEU A 647 -5.58 -65.47 23.77
N PHE A 648 -6.00 -65.15 25.00
CA PHE A 648 -5.51 -65.80 26.22
C PHE A 648 -6.47 -66.87 26.78
N ALA A 649 -7.68 -66.99 26.21
CA ALA A 649 -8.71 -67.92 26.66
C ALA A 649 -8.89 -69.15 25.74
N GLY A 650 -8.06 -69.30 24.70
CA GLY A 650 -7.91 -70.51 23.89
C GLY A 650 -6.52 -71.10 24.04
#